data_AF-A0AAD8ZTJ3-F1
#
_entry.id   AF-A0AAD8ZTJ3-F1
#
_cell.length_a   1.000
_cell.length_b   1.000
_cell.length_c   1.000
_cell.angle_alpha   90.00
_cell.angle_beta   90.00
_cell.angle_gamma   90.00
#
_symmetry.space_group_name_H-M   'P 1'
#
loop_
_entity.id
_entity.type
_entity.pdbx_description
1 polymer ?
#
loop_
_entity_poly.entity_id
_entity_poly.type
_entity_poly.pdbx_seq_one_letter_code
_entity_poly.pdbx_strand_id
1 'polypeptide(L)'
;MSAQVMVTALGKVHNKTVLPGKGELFQLPDEVEMLGTAKNKQTVRVEADQDIMVTSLNYKIFSTGASLIYPVKEWGTEYYVFTPRSPVSHKKIPNAYKEFSITNFKDKNVAEVYLTCAVKFQGKNYSKGEKLIIDLEPYESVQIQTEEENEQSGYNPNKGDLTGSKVVAKQPVAVFTGHSCTWMFAGCDHVYEQLLPVSKWGKEFIVVPITYQKPNGKYDSVYIQASQTTLIKVTGQDGAIMNKEMKTGETHDIHLNWPDSLYITANNGIQVLYEFNGGISSDNVLNDPFLINIMPTDHFDTSYTLITQIGFTNEALLVVRTEDLSGLQLGKAPSTKDFQWHKTGGGQYSWAEISYNDASGFFEVAHPESPFGLYSFGISRVNGYGTSAFSNMRGHHDCSRVTCPKGEQCQMMGGEARCLITTNPPPVIQSSGPVGTCWVMGDPHYRTFDGTYYNFMENCTYIMAKSCHTDTVHPAVEIQDENEHLGSTKAISVSKVIINVYDTTITIVRHETGLVRISDSLWYLPISLANGRVTLQQSGFSVVMETDFGLSVQYDWEQYMVVKVPASFMGRMCGMCGNFNGKKDDDLTIPSGSLAASIPALGKSWRVPGLPGEAYCTDDCTGQCNVYKGESWIERLEAESFCQLVTLLTDGPLRDCKSLIDPKVFYENCLFDYCMGKGYKKFLCKTAQIYTDACQRAGIHVHDWRNLIGCPEPKCPANSHFDSCACPATCENPSPPADCKTKCVASCTCNDGFLWSGNTCVPKNQCGCIYSNGGQKRYLRAGESIWADTTCSTKCTCNSGQVVCEKASCPDGSECSIVEGIRGCHPVSHAICNIYGDPHYNTFDNSTYNFQGTCTYTVAQGCHLEGTHLTPFAVIVENEKWTEIHVNPSVSAAKVVVVEVYGMILVLRRNQLHQLTEALVKLNHLSILAGVQCLDDGKVKVQQEGVENVILTDFSLIVTYDMVYHVTITVPSSYHGKTCGLCGNFNGNKNDDFLLPDGKETKDVKTFGAAWKVPVPGVVCDDGCNGDVCSKCPENKKLVFEKDCSTIINPLGPFAACHNVINPESYFRDCVYDICMSDGDNNTICNSIAAYMTDCQNFGVTVKHWRTPTFCPLKCPANSHYEICAGSCDTPCPGLTEIIKCNIQTCFEGCMCDSGFFNNGTGCVKADQCSCYENGLTYK
;
A
#
# COMPACT_ATOMS: atom_id res chain seq x y z
N MET A 1 21.42 24.85 29.58
CA MET A 1 22.05 26.05 29.00
C MET A 1 20.95 27.00 28.56
N SER A 2 21.21 28.30 28.39
CA SER A 2 20.20 29.23 27.84
C SER A 2 20.00 28.97 26.35
N ALA A 3 18.76 28.97 25.87
CA ALA A 3 18.43 28.79 24.46
C ALA A 3 18.44 30.13 23.73
N GLN A 4 19.08 30.21 22.57
CA GLN A 4 18.88 31.28 21.60
C GLN A 4 17.67 30.94 20.74
N VAL A 5 16.60 31.72 20.88
CA VAL A 5 15.33 31.50 20.16
C VAL A 5 15.14 32.58 19.12
N MET A 6 14.91 32.15 17.89
CA MET A 6 14.66 32.97 16.71
C MET A 6 13.24 32.73 16.21
N VAL A 7 12.41 33.77 16.22
CA VAL A 7 11.05 33.76 15.70
C VAL A 7 10.97 34.60 14.45
N THR A 8 10.66 33.96 13.32
CA THR A 8 10.51 34.62 12.02
C THR A 8 9.04 34.66 11.63
N ALA A 9 8.51 35.84 11.33
CA ALA A 9 7.14 36.04 10.85
C ALA A 9 7.11 37.20 9.85
N LEU A 10 6.41 37.03 8.71
CA LEU A 10 6.30 38.05 7.65
C LEU A 10 7.65 38.62 7.18
N GLY A 11 8.69 37.78 7.16
CA GLY A 11 10.07 38.18 6.81
C GLY A 11 10.80 39.00 7.88
N LYS A 12 10.19 39.28 9.03
CA LYS A 12 10.83 39.90 10.20
C LYS A 12 11.34 38.81 11.14
N VAL A 13 12.52 39.02 11.72
CA VAL A 13 13.18 38.08 12.62
C VAL A 13 13.31 38.72 14.01
N HIS A 14 12.80 38.06 15.03
CA HIS A 14 12.91 38.44 16.43
C HIS A 14 13.74 37.41 17.18
N ASN A 15 14.79 37.86 17.89
CA ASN A 15 15.68 36.98 18.64
C ASN A 15 15.63 37.31 20.12
N LYS A 16 15.51 36.29 20.96
CA LYS A 16 15.64 36.42 22.42
C LYS A 16 16.39 35.22 23.00
N THR A 17 17.07 35.46 24.11
CA THR A 17 17.69 34.40 24.90
C THR A 17 16.71 33.93 25.98
N VAL A 18 16.37 32.65 25.97
CA VAL A 18 15.49 32.01 26.95
C VAL A 18 16.34 31.27 27.98
N LEU A 19 16.19 31.60 29.26
CA LEU A 19 16.89 30.91 30.34
C LEU A 19 16.16 29.61 30.72
N PRO A 20 16.86 28.57 31.22
CA PRO A 20 16.21 27.36 31.71
C PRO A 20 15.15 27.64 32.78
N GLY A 21 13.95 27.08 32.62
CA GLY A 21 12.82 27.32 33.54
C GLY A 21 12.26 28.75 33.49
N LYS A 22 12.61 29.50 32.43
CA LYS A 22 12.02 30.78 32.06
C LYS A 22 11.47 30.65 30.65
N GLY A 23 10.64 31.61 30.25
CA GLY A 23 10.07 31.69 28.92
C GLY A 23 9.93 33.15 28.53
N GLU A 24 9.83 33.36 27.23
CA GLU A 24 9.84 34.67 26.62
C GLU A 24 8.60 34.83 25.75
N LEU A 25 7.91 35.97 25.90
CA LEU A 25 6.79 36.32 25.03
C LEU A 25 7.31 36.94 23.74
N PHE A 26 6.87 36.41 22.60
CA PHE A 26 7.07 37.01 21.29
C PHE A 26 5.73 37.54 20.80
N GLN A 27 5.58 38.86 20.76
CA GLN A 27 4.38 39.49 20.19
C GLN A 27 4.50 39.49 18.66
N LEU A 28 3.54 38.85 18.01
CA LEU A 28 3.44 38.80 16.56
C LEU A 28 2.57 39.95 16.05
N PRO A 29 2.84 40.46 14.84
CA PRO A 29 2.03 41.52 14.25
C PRO A 29 0.69 40.95 13.73
N ASP A 30 -0.37 41.76 13.75
CA ASP A 30 -1.73 41.36 13.39
C ASP A 30 -1.83 40.79 11.96
N GLU A 31 -0.94 41.22 11.05
CA GLU A 31 -0.90 40.73 9.67
C GLU A 31 -0.41 39.27 9.53
N VAL A 32 -0.15 38.55 10.63
CA VAL A 32 0.08 37.10 10.62
C VAL A 32 -1.22 36.31 10.48
N GLU A 33 -2.37 36.92 10.81
CA GLU A 33 -3.68 36.28 10.70
C GLU A 33 -4.01 35.87 9.26
N MET A 34 -4.31 34.58 9.05
CA MET A 34 -4.78 34.07 7.76
C MET A 34 -6.24 34.47 7.52
N LEU A 35 -6.55 34.87 6.28
CA LEU A 35 -7.88 35.30 5.88
C LEU A 35 -8.42 34.43 4.75
N GLY A 36 -9.57 33.80 5.00
CA GLY A 36 -10.33 33.07 3.98
C GLY A 36 -9.73 31.72 3.59
N THR A 37 -10.42 31.03 2.68
CA THR A 37 -9.98 29.72 2.18
C THR A 37 -8.94 29.87 1.06
N ALA A 38 -7.66 29.98 1.44
CA ALA A 38 -6.56 30.26 0.53
C ALA A 38 -5.19 29.76 1.03
N LYS A 39 -4.20 29.80 0.13
CA LYS A 39 -2.79 29.60 0.43
C LYS A 39 -2.16 30.92 0.91
N ASN A 40 -1.37 30.86 1.98
CA ASN A 40 -0.80 32.01 2.66
C ASN A 40 0.68 31.80 3.01
N LYS A 41 1.46 32.88 2.98
CA LYS A 41 2.88 32.90 3.38
C LYS A 41 3.11 33.45 4.79
N GLN A 42 2.05 33.49 5.59
CA GLN A 42 2.03 34.10 6.94
C GLN A 42 2.53 33.11 8.02
N THR A 43 3.30 32.10 7.64
CA THR A 43 3.82 31.08 8.55
C THR A 43 4.82 31.68 9.54
N VAL A 44 4.64 31.33 10.82
CA VAL A 44 5.56 31.69 11.90
C VAL A 44 6.56 30.55 12.09
N ARG A 45 7.85 30.85 11.93
CA ARG A 45 8.93 29.88 12.11
C ARG A 45 9.63 30.14 13.44
N VAL A 46 9.70 29.13 14.29
CA VAL A 46 10.43 29.17 15.56
C VAL A 46 11.64 28.24 15.47
N GLU A 47 12.82 28.78 15.65
CA GLU A 47 14.10 28.07 15.62
C GLU A 47 14.82 28.28 16.95
N ALA A 48 15.43 27.22 17.48
CA ALA A 48 16.22 27.30 18.70
C ALA A 48 17.44 26.38 18.63
N ASP A 49 18.52 26.78 19.31
CA ASP A 49 19.75 26.01 19.43
C ASP A 49 19.74 24.99 20.59
N GLN A 50 18.69 25.01 21.40
CA GLN A 50 18.42 24.11 22.51
C GLN A 50 16.93 23.72 22.50
N ASP A 51 16.58 22.63 23.17
CA ASP A 51 15.18 22.24 23.30
C ASP A 51 14.38 23.33 24.02
N ILE A 52 13.28 23.72 23.39
CA ILE A 52 12.32 24.69 23.90
C ILE A 52 10.91 24.16 23.71
N MET A 53 9.98 24.78 24.42
CA MET A 53 8.55 24.53 24.29
C MET A 53 7.91 25.79 23.73
N VAL A 54 6.93 25.61 22.86
CA VAL A 54 6.26 26.70 22.18
C VAL A 54 4.76 26.57 22.42
N THR A 55 4.18 27.59 23.04
CA THR A 55 2.73 27.76 23.14
C THR A 55 2.34 28.91 22.24
N SER A 56 1.35 28.66 21.38
CA SER A 56 0.71 29.72 20.62
C SER A 56 -0.49 30.23 21.42
N LEU A 57 -0.62 31.55 21.55
CA LEU A 57 -1.79 32.20 22.13
C LEU A 57 -2.36 33.16 21.08
N ASN A 58 -3.58 32.87 20.64
CA ASN A 58 -4.38 33.77 19.82
C ASN A 58 -5.28 34.58 20.76
N TYR A 59 -5.27 35.90 20.61
CA TYR A 59 -6.02 36.81 21.47
C TYR A 59 -6.66 37.94 20.65
N LYS A 60 -7.97 38.09 20.80
CA LYS A 60 -8.77 39.23 20.34
C LYS A 60 -9.64 39.72 21.51
N ILE A 61 -10.18 40.92 21.39
CA ILE A 61 -11.12 41.45 22.38
C ILE A 61 -12.32 40.49 22.44
N PHE A 62 -12.46 39.77 23.56
CA PHE A 62 -13.50 38.76 23.82
C PHE A 62 -13.36 37.45 23.04
N SER A 63 -12.13 37.09 22.64
CA SER A 63 -11.86 35.78 22.05
C SER A 63 -10.43 35.34 22.33
N THR A 64 -10.24 34.14 22.88
CA THR A 64 -8.90 33.61 23.19
C THR A 64 -8.81 32.12 22.86
N GLY A 65 -7.68 31.70 22.30
CA GLY A 65 -7.36 30.29 22.13
C GLY A 65 -5.87 30.01 22.31
N ALA A 66 -5.52 28.87 22.90
CA ALA A 66 -4.14 28.44 23.08
C ALA A 66 -3.93 27.05 22.47
N SER A 67 -2.72 26.79 21.98
CA SER A 67 -2.33 25.47 21.48
C SER A 67 -0.87 25.20 21.78
N LEU A 68 -0.56 23.95 22.12
CA LEU A 68 0.81 23.46 22.20
C LEU A 68 1.32 23.21 20.78
N ILE A 69 2.44 23.85 20.43
CA ILE A 69 3.02 23.71 19.11
C ILE A 69 4.06 22.59 19.13
N TYR A 70 3.72 21.49 18.47
CA TYR A 70 4.61 20.34 18.37
C TYR A 70 5.77 20.65 17.43
N PRO A 71 7.02 20.26 17.80
CA PRO A 71 8.17 20.50 16.95
C PRO A 71 8.07 19.68 15.66
N VAL A 72 8.74 20.12 14.60
CA VAL A 72 8.67 19.52 13.25
C VAL A 72 8.95 18.01 13.25
N LYS A 73 9.78 17.52 14.19
CA LYS A 73 10.08 16.08 14.36
C LYS A 73 8.88 15.23 14.78
N GLU A 74 7.82 15.84 15.31
CA GLU A 74 6.59 15.16 15.74
C GLU A 74 5.47 15.25 14.68
N TRP A 75 5.70 15.96 13.58
CA TRP A 75 4.74 16.05 12.48
C TRP A 75 4.70 14.73 11.70
N GLY A 76 3.60 14.49 10.98
CA GLY A 76 3.41 13.29 10.17
C GLY A 76 2.74 13.57 8.85
N THR A 77 2.36 12.51 8.14
CA THR A 77 1.83 12.58 6.78
C THR A 77 0.34 12.32 6.68
N GLU A 78 -0.31 11.84 7.74
CA GLU A 78 -1.74 11.50 7.74
C GLU A 78 -2.45 12.07 8.97
N TYR A 79 -3.57 12.75 8.74
CA TYR A 79 -4.41 13.38 9.77
C TYR A 79 -5.90 13.23 9.43
N TYR A 80 -6.74 13.25 10.46
CA TYR A 80 -8.19 13.41 10.32
C TYR A 80 -8.62 14.71 10.99
N VAL A 81 -9.34 15.55 10.24
CA VAL A 81 -9.78 16.88 10.68
C VAL A 81 -10.91 16.76 11.69
N PHE A 82 -10.94 17.66 12.67
CA PHE A 82 -12.00 17.77 13.66
C PHE A 82 -12.50 19.22 13.80
N THR A 83 -13.78 19.46 13.59
CA THR A 83 -14.33 20.82 13.76
C THR A 83 -15.48 20.78 14.75
N PRO A 84 -15.37 21.46 15.92
CA PRO A 84 -16.43 21.57 16.91
C PRO A 84 -17.82 21.88 16.34
N ARG A 85 -18.87 21.44 17.04
CA ARG A 85 -20.25 21.75 16.65
C ARG A 85 -20.75 22.95 17.43
N SER A 86 -21.25 23.98 16.75
CA SER A 86 -21.99 25.08 17.37
C SER A 86 -23.50 24.78 17.33
N PRO A 87 -24.27 24.99 18.42
CA PRO A 87 -25.69 24.68 18.47
C PRO A 87 -26.53 25.51 17.50
N VAL A 88 -27.74 25.02 17.28
CA VAL A 88 -28.65 25.50 16.25
C VAL A 88 -29.22 26.88 16.63
N SER A 89 -28.49 27.96 16.37
CA SER A 89 -29.04 29.31 16.49
C SER A 89 -30.09 29.54 15.40
N HIS A 90 -31.30 29.97 15.77
CA HIS A 90 -32.32 30.45 14.80
C HIS A 90 -31.90 31.73 14.04
N LYS A 91 -30.67 32.24 14.27
CA LYS A 91 -30.09 33.41 13.62
C LYS A 91 -28.73 33.06 13.00
N LYS A 92 -28.52 33.44 11.74
CA LYS A 92 -27.22 33.40 11.06
C LYS A 92 -26.19 34.15 11.93
N ILE A 93 -25.09 33.48 12.28
CA ILE A 93 -23.92 34.10 12.91
C ILE A 93 -22.93 34.41 11.78
N PRO A 94 -22.68 35.69 11.45
CA PRO A 94 -21.70 36.05 10.43
C PRO A 94 -20.31 35.54 10.81
N ASN A 95 -19.55 35.06 9.82
CA ASN A 95 -18.17 34.59 10.01
C ASN A 95 -17.97 33.38 10.95
N ALA A 96 -19.00 32.56 11.16
CA ALA A 96 -18.89 31.32 11.94
C ALA A 96 -18.49 30.13 11.06
N TYR A 97 -17.20 30.00 10.74
CA TYR A 97 -16.69 28.94 9.87
C TYR A 97 -16.14 27.75 10.65
N LYS A 98 -16.46 26.54 10.20
CA LYS A 98 -15.66 25.36 10.57
C LYS A 98 -14.39 25.38 9.74
N GLU A 99 -13.25 25.15 10.35
CA GLU A 99 -11.99 25.39 9.68
C GLU A 99 -10.84 24.49 10.14
N PHE A 100 -9.87 24.33 9.26
CA PHE A 100 -8.59 23.73 9.58
C PHE A 100 -7.50 24.36 8.71
N SER A 101 -6.24 24.17 9.10
CA SER A 101 -5.10 24.62 8.32
C SER A 101 -4.02 23.55 8.21
N ILE A 102 -3.28 23.61 7.11
CA ILE A 102 -2.13 22.74 6.82
C ILE A 102 -0.91 23.65 6.69
N THR A 103 0.17 23.36 7.43
CA THR A 103 1.43 24.13 7.36
C THR A 103 2.57 23.25 6.89
N ASN A 104 3.24 23.71 5.84
CA ASN A 104 4.38 23.03 5.24
C ASN A 104 5.71 23.46 5.86
N PHE A 105 6.72 22.58 5.80
CA PHE A 105 8.08 22.88 6.25
C PHE A 105 8.95 23.43 5.10
N LYS A 106 10.26 23.12 5.08
CA LYS A 106 11.26 23.76 4.22
C LYS A 106 11.26 23.28 2.76
N ASP A 107 10.67 22.13 2.49
CA ASP A 107 10.71 21.48 1.19
C ASP A 107 9.36 21.61 0.47
N LYS A 108 9.35 21.62 -0.86
CA LYS A 108 8.10 21.55 -1.62
C LYS A 108 7.38 20.25 -1.29
N ASN A 109 6.08 20.35 -1.09
CA ASN A 109 5.26 19.23 -0.66
C ASN A 109 3.91 19.25 -1.39
N VAL A 110 3.19 18.14 -1.33
CA VAL A 110 1.82 18.04 -1.85
C VAL A 110 0.96 17.46 -0.74
N ALA A 111 -0.13 18.15 -0.41
CA ALA A 111 -1.16 17.67 0.49
C ALA A 111 -2.45 17.35 -0.30
N GLU A 112 -2.94 16.14 -0.13
CA GLU A 112 -4.24 15.69 -0.61
C GLU A 112 -5.26 15.74 0.53
N VAL A 113 -6.39 16.37 0.30
CA VAL A 113 -7.48 16.49 1.27
C VAL A 113 -8.71 15.79 0.71
N TYR A 114 -9.18 14.77 1.41
CA TYR A 114 -10.43 14.07 1.13
C TYR A 114 -11.55 14.72 1.95
N LEU A 115 -12.42 15.47 1.28
CA LEU A 115 -13.36 16.38 1.94
C LEU A 115 -14.65 15.68 2.37
N THR A 116 -15.09 15.91 3.61
CA THR A 116 -16.38 15.42 4.13
C THR A 116 -17.55 16.36 3.85
N CYS A 117 -17.29 17.59 3.39
CA CYS A 117 -18.29 18.53 2.91
C CYS A 117 -17.79 19.35 1.71
N ALA A 118 -18.68 20.14 1.10
CA ALA A 118 -18.29 21.04 0.03
C ALA A 118 -17.50 22.25 0.57
N VAL A 119 -16.44 22.65 -0.17
CA VAL A 119 -15.62 23.83 0.13
C VAL A 119 -15.28 24.57 -1.16
N LYS A 120 -15.00 25.87 -1.05
CA LYS A 120 -14.51 26.66 -2.17
C LYS A 120 -13.07 27.08 -1.94
N PHE A 121 -12.16 26.47 -2.72
CA PHE A 121 -10.73 26.72 -2.61
C PHE A 121 -10.20 27.41 -3.87
N GLN A 122 -9.61 28.59 -3.69
CA GLN A 122 -9.03 29.41 -4.78
C GLN A 122 -9.99 29.64 -5.96
N GLY A 123 -11.27 29.87 -5.68
CA GLY A 123 -12.29 30.16 -6.69
C GLY A 123 -12.92 28.92 -7.34
N LYS A 124 -12.40 27.71 -7.09
CA LYS A 124 -12.99 26.44 -7.52
C LYS A 124 -13.82 25.83 -6.39
N ASN A 125 -15.00 25.32 -6.73
CA ASN A 125 -15.85 24.58 -5.81
C ASN A 125 -15.45 23.11 -5.81
N TYR A 126 -15.34 22.53 -4.63
CA TYR A 126 -15.09 21.11 -4.42
C TYR A 126 -16.29 20.52 -3.70
N SER A 127 -16.85 19.45 -4.25
CA SER A 127 -17.99 18.72 -3.69
C SER A 127 -17.57 17.78 -2.56
N LYS A 128 -18.53 17.37 -1.72
CA LYS A 128 -18.31 16.31 -0.72
C LYS A 128 -17.79 15.03 -1.38
N GLY A 129 -16.72 14.44 -0.82
CA GLY A 129 -16.07 13.24 -1.35
C GLY A 129 -15.05 13.51 -2.45
N GLU A 130 -14.95 14.73 -2.97
CA GLU A 130 -13.90 15.09 -3.92
C GLU A 130 -12.55 15.25 -3.21
N LYS A 131 -11.49 14.96 -3.96
CA LYS A 131 -10.10 15.13 -3.53
C LYS A 131 -9.61 16.52 -3.92
N LEU A 132 -9.21 17.31 -2.92
CA LEU A 132 -8.52 18.59 -3.10
C LEU A 132 -7.00 18.35 -3.02
N ILE A 133 -6.29 18.58 -4.12
CA ILE A 133 -4.82 18.48 -4.18
C ILE A 133 -4.23 19.88 -4.05
N ILE A 134 -3.29 20.04 -3.13
CA ILE A 134 -2.68 21.31 -2.76
C ILE A 134 -1.17 21.18 -2.89
N ASP A 135 -0.59 21.84 -3.90
CA ASP A 135 0.86 22.02 -3.99
C ASP A 135 1.30 23.05 -2.96
N LEU A 136 2.20 22.68 -2.05
CA LEU A 136 2.69 23.53 -0.96
C LEU A 136 4.13 23.96 -1.24
N GLU A 137 4.35 25.26 -1.27
CA GLU A 137 5.69 25.84 -1.31
C GLU A 137 6.36 25.78 0.08
N PRO A 138 7.70 25.94 0.17
CA PRO A 138 8.39 26.02 1.44
C PRO A 138 7.81 27.08 2.38
N TYR A 139 7.51 26.68 3.61
CA TYR A 139 6.94 27.50 4.67
C TYR A 139 5.62 28.17 4.27
N GLU A 140 4.82 27.49 3.46
CA GLU A 140 3.48 27.93 3.10
C GLU A 140 2.45 27.25 4.01
N SER A 141 1.44 28.02 4.43
CA SER A 141 0.29 27.53 5.17
C SER A 141 -0.97 27.68 4.33
N VAL A 142 -1.95 26.82 4.54
CA VAL A 142 -3.21 26.83 3.81
C VAL A 142 -4.35 26.76 4.80
N GLN A 143 -5.33 27.64 4.66
CA GLN A 143 -6.55 27.65 5.46
C GLN A 143 -7.72 27.14 4.60
N ILE A 144 -8.54 26.27 5.18
CA ILE A 144 -9.75 25.73 4.55
C ILE A 144 -10.93 25.96 5.48
N GLN A 145 -11.97 26.62 4.96
CA GLN A 145 -13.18 26.97 5.69
C GLN A 145 -14.42 26.49 4.92
N THR A 146 -15.50 26.26 5.64
CA THR A 146 -16.82 26.00 5.06
C THR A 146 -17.35 27.22 4.30
N GLU A 147 -18.21 27.03 3.29
CA GLU A 147 -18.90 28.16 2.64
C GLU A 147 -19.90 28.84 3.59
N GLU A 148 -20.08 30.15 3.43
CA GLU A 148 -21.06 30.95 4.17
C GLU A 148 -22.51 30.56 3.79
N GLU A 149 -23.37 30.26 4.76
CA GLU A 149 -24.78 29.96 4.47
C GLU A 149 -25.55 31.21 3.98
N ASN A 150 -26.18 31.12 2.80
CA ASN A 150 -27.08 32.15 2.27
C ASN A 150 -28.39 32.18 3.06
N GLU A 151 -28.91 33.38 3.35
CA GLU A 151 -30.15 33.61 4.14
C GLU A 151 -31.39 32.89 3.61
N GLN A 152 -31.39 32.48 2.35
CA GLN A 152 -32.53 31.90 1.64
C GLN A 152 -32.65 30.37 1.80
N SER A 153 -31.62 29.65 2.28
CA SER A 153 -31.62 28.18 2.26
C SER A 153 -32.12 27.48 3.53
N GLY A 154 -32.53 28.22 4.56
CA GLY A 154 -32.79 27.64 5.88
C GLY A 154 -31.49 27.18 6.56
N TYR A 155 -31.35 27.46 7.85
CA TYR A 155 -30.13 27.15 8.61
C TYR A 155 -30.06 25.64 8.92
N ASN A 156 -28.97 24.99 8.53
CA ASN A 156 -28.72 23.57 8.80
C ASN A 156 -27.38 23.40 9.54
N PRO A 157 -27.39 23.05 10.84
CA PRO A 157 -26.18 22.90 11.65
C PRO A 157 -25.21 21.80 11.16
N ASN A 158 -25.69 20.89 10.30
CA ASN A 158 -24.91 19.81 9.70
C ASN A 158 -24.44 20.12 8.26
N LYS A 159 -24.81 21.28 7.70
CA LYS A 159 -24.33 21.69 6.37
C LYS A 159 -22.91 22.23 6.53
N GLY A 160 -21.95 21.59 5.86
CA GLY A 160 -20.54 21.95 5.97
C GLY A 160 -19.85 21.35 7.20
N ASP A 161 -19.96 20.05 7.46
CA ASP A 161 -19.12 19.40 8.48
C ASP A 161 -17.79 18.92 7.87
N LEU A 162 -16.68 19.55 8.30
CA LEU A 162 -15.33 19.18 7.89
C LEU A 162 -14.73 18.07 8.76
N THR A 163 -15.40 17.71 9.87
CA THR A 163 -15.00 16.60 10.71
C THR A 163 -14.90 15.32 9.90
N GLY A 164 -13.81 14.57 10.10
CA GLY A 164 -13.50 13.34 9.36
C GLY A 164 -12.85 13.56 7.99
N SER A 165 -12.64 14.81 7.54
CA SER A 165 -11.84 15.06 6.33
C SER A 165 -10.43 14.54 6.54
N LYS A 166 -9.91 13.78 5.56
CA LYS A 166 -8.59 13.14 5.67
C LYS A 166 -7.54 14.00 4.95
N VAL A 167 -6.44 14.30 5.62
CA VAL A 167 -5.27 14.97 5.03
C VAL A 167 -4.16 13.94 4.86
N VAL A 168 -3.63 13.81 3.64
CA VAL A 168 -2.50 12.94 3.30
C VAL A 168 -1.43 13.78 2.60
N ALA A 169 -0.22 13.83 3.13
CA ALA A 169 0.89 14.60 2.56
C ALA A 169 2.05 13.69 2.18
N LYS A 170 2.82 14.07 1.15
CA LYS A 170 4.02 13.31 0.73
C LYS A 170 5.16 13.42 1.74
N GLN A 171 5.27 14.55 2.42
CA GLN A 171 6.21 14.79 3.52
C GLN A 171 5.47 15.33 4.76
N PRO A 172 6.06 15.25 5.96
CA PRO A 172 5.40 15.69 7.18
C PRO A 172 4.91 17.15 7.13
N VAL A 173 3.66 17.37 7.54
CA VAL A 173 3.01 18.69 7.66
C VAL A 173 2.42 18.84 9.05
N ALA A 174 2.23 20.08 9.52
CA ALA A 174 1.39 20.33 10.69
C ALA A 174 -0.05 20.56 10.25
N VAL A 175 -1.01 19.97 10.96
CA VAL A 175 -2.44 20.24 10.76
C VAL A 175 -3.02 20.84 12.03
N PHE A 176 -3.68 21.99 11.89
CA PHE A 176 -4.44 22.64 12.97
C PHE A 176 -5.91 22.56 12.65
N THR A 177 -6.73 22.36 13.68
CA THR A 177 -8.16 22.18 13.54
C THR A 177 -8.90 23.19 14.41
N GLY A 178 -10.13 23.56 14.06
CA GLY A 178 -10.85 24.54 14.85
C GLY A 178 -12.18 25.00 14.28
N HIS A 179 -12.62 26.13 14.80
CA HIS A 179 -13.82 26.83 14.36
C HIS A 179 -13.68 28.31 14.70
N SER A 180 -14.04 29.19 13.77
CA SER A 180 -13.95 30.66 13.96
C SER A 180 -14.91 31.22 15.02
N CYS A 181 -15.84 30.40 15.53
CA CYS A 181 -16.96 30.82 16.38
C CYS A 181 -17.74 29.60 16.90
N THR A 182 -17.33 29.01 18.01
CA THR A 182 -18.18 28.08 18.78
C THR A 182 -19.00 28.87 19.79
N TRP A 183 -20.27 28.49 19.96
CA TRP A 183 -21.18 29.19 20.87
C TRP A 183 -22.14 28.17 21.49
N MET A 184 -21.69 27.44 22.51
CA MET A 184 -22.57 26.48 23.20
C MET A 184 -23.21 27.07 24.47
N PHE A 185 -22.39 27.46 25.45
CA PHE A 185 -22.84 28.00 26.73
C PHE A 185 -22.21 29.36 27.11
N ALA A 186 -21.44 29.95 26.19
CA ALA A 186 -20.78 31.24 26.32
C ALA A 186 -21.01 32.12 25.08
N GLY A 187 -20.15 33.11 24.80
CA GLY A 187 -20.19 33.89 23.56
C GLY A 187 -19.67 33.11 22.36
N CYS A 188 -19.71 33.74 21.19
CA CYS A 188 -19.05 33.26 19.97
C CYS A 188 -17.53 33.44 20.09
N ASP A 189 -16.78 32.34 20.19
CA ASP A 189 -15.32 32.38 20.34
C ASP A 189 -14.61 31.45 19.35
N HIS A 190 -13.41 31.84 18.92
CA HIS A 190 -12.52 31.03 18.09
C HIS A 190 -11.80 29.98 18.93
N VAL A 191 -11.91 28.72 18.53
CA VAL A 191 -11.19 27.60 19.15
C VAL A 191 -10.30 26.93 18.10
N TYR A 192 -9.10 26.54 18.51
CA TYR A 192 -8.19 25.79 17.65
C TYR A 192 -7.21 24.93 18.46
N GLU A 193 -6.70 23.87 17.85
CA GLU A 193 -5.67 23.00 18.43
C GLU A 193 -4.82 22.37 17.32
N GLN A 194 -3.54 22.12 17.58
CA GLN A 194 -2.69 21.34 16.68
C GLN A 194 -3.00 19.84 16.83
N LEU A 195 -3.34 19.18 15.72
CA LEU A 195 -3.63 17.76 15.70
C LEU A 195 -2.35 16.90 15.74
N LEU A 196 -2.49 15.69 16.28
CA LEU A 196 -1.46 14.65 16.19
C LEU A 196 -1.65 13.85 14.90
N PRO A 197 -0.56 13.45 14.21
CA PRO A 197 -0.67 12.55 13.08
C PRO A 197 -1.16 11.17 13.53
N VAL A 198 -1.80 10.41 12.63
CA VAL A 198 -2.35 9.07 12.93
C VAL A 198 -1.30 8.14 13.56
N SER A 199 -0.02 8.28 13.19
CA SER A 199 1.09 7.50 13.75
C SER A 199 1.40 7.77 15.23
N LYS A 200 0.77 8.79 15.84
CA LYS A 200 0.98 9.22 17.24
C LYS A 200 -0.28 9.05 18.10
N TRP A 201 -1.32 8.40 17.58
CA TRP A 201 -2.58 8.18 18.29
C TRP A 201 -2.45 7.05 19.32
N GLY A 202 -3.02 7.26 20.51
CA GLY A 202 -2.96 6.30 21.62
C GLY A 202 -4.22 5.44 21.75
N LYS A 203 -4.25 4.53 22.73
CA LYS A 203 -5.35 3.55 22.89
C LYS A 203 -6.13 3.65 24.20
N GLU A 204 -5.60 4.34 25.19
CA GLU A 204 -6.18 4.46 26.52
C GLU A 204 -6.18 5.92 26.96
N PHE A 205 -7.34 6.44 27.38
CA PHE A 205 -7.52 7.84 27.74
C PHE A 205 -8.37 7.97 29.00
N ILE A 206 -8.07 9.00 29.77
CA ILE A 206 -8.85 9.41 30.95
C ILE A 206 -9.26 10.85 30.73
N VAL A 207 -10.57 11.09 30.69
CA VAL A 207 -11.15 12.42 30.50
C VAL A 207 -11.91 12.80 31.76
N VAL A 208 -11.58 13.97 32.31
CA VAL A 208 -12.15 14.48 33.57
C VAL A 208 -12.77 15.85 33.33
N PRO A 209 -13.85 16.20 34.05
CA PRO A 209 -14.60 17.43 33.82
C PRO A 209 -13.93 18.63 34.50
N ILE A 210 -14.13 19.82 33.93
CA ILE A 210 -13.73 21.10 34.54
C ILE A 210 -14.83 21.59 35.49
N THR A 211 -14.46 22.12 36.66
CA THR A 211 -15.45 22.36 37.74
C THR A 211 -16.40 23.55 37.53
N TYR A 212 -16.17 24.41 36.52
CA TYR A 212 -16.99 25.59 36.22
C TYR A 212 -18.40 25.30 35.67
N GLN A 213 -18.75 24.03 35.41
CA GLN A 213 -20.09 23.65 34.96
C GLN A 213 -21.09 23.39 36.12
N LYS A 214 -20.64 23.48 37.39
CA LYS A 214 -21.47 23.26 38.59
C LYS A 214 -22.35 24.47 38.97
N PRO A 215 -23.66 24.29 39.28
CA PRO A 215 -24.59 23.22 38.93
C PRO A 215 -25.70 23.78 38.02
N ASN A 216 -25.36 24.15 36.78
CA ASN A 216 -26.31 24.80 35.86
C ASN A 216 -26.90 23.85 34.79
N GLY A 217 -26.64 22.53 34.88
CA GLY A 217 -27.07 21.55 33.87
C GLY A 217 -26.32 21.65 32.53
N LYS A 218 -25.13 22.27 32.52
CA LYS A 218 -24.23 22.38 31.38
C LYS A 218 -23.25 21.20 31.35
N TYR A 219 -22.68 20.92 30.17
CA TYR A 219 -21.75 19.81 29.92
C TYR A 219 -20.59 20.25 29.03
N ASP A 220 -19.51 19.48 29.04
CA ASP A 220 -18.39 19.64 28.10
C ASP A 220 -18.45 18.53 27.03
N SER A 221 -17.84 18.76 25.87
CA SER A 221 -17.91 17.81 24.75
C SER A 221 -16.60 17.03 24.65
N VAL A 222 -16.70 15.71 24.54
CA VAL A 222 -15.56 14.81 24.32
C VAL A 222 -15.72 14.15 22.96
N TYR A 223 -14.74 14.31 22.10
CA TYR A 223 -14.75 13.78 20.74
C TYR A 223 -13.73 12.66 20.62
N ILE A 224 -14.18 11.51 20.13
CA ILE A 224 -13.36 10.34 19.86
C ILE A 224 -13.29 10.18 18.35
N GLN A 225 -12.10 10.04 17.78
CA GLN A 225 -11.91 9.89 16.34
C GLN A 225 -11.10 8.64 16.01
N ALA A 226 -11.51 7.91 14.97
CA ALA A 226 -10.88 6.69 14.51
C ALA A 226 -10.37 6.81 13.06
N SER A 227 -9.15 6.34 12.80
CA SER A 227 -8.50 6.38 11.47
C SER A 227 -8.72 5.10 10.68
N GLN A 228 -9.25 4.07 11.34
CA GLN A 228 -9.57 2.75 10.82
C GLN A 228 -10.70 2.14 11.66
N THR A 229 -11.25 1.01 11.22
CA THR A 229 -12.25 0.28 12.01
C THR A 229 -11.71 -0.03 13.41
N THR A 230 -12.36 0.49 14.44
CA THR A 230 -11.86 0.49 15.82
C THR A 230 -12.98 0.21 16.80
N LEU A 231 -12.80 -0.79 17.66
CA LEU A 231 -13.72 -1.05 18.76
C LEU A 231 -13.34 -0.17 19.95
N ILE A 232 -14.22 0.74 20.32
CA ILE A 232 -14.07 1.60 21.50
C ILE A 232 -14.95 1.13 22.65
N LYS A 233 -14.42 1.22 23.86
CA LYS A 233 -15.17 1.02 25.11
C LYS A 233 -15.01 2.25 25.99
N VAL A 234 -16.13 2.86 26.35
CA VAL A 234 -16.21 4.03 27.22
C VAL A 234 -16.87 3.61 28.52
N THR A 235 -16.19 3.86 29.63
CA THR A 235 -16.64 3.54 30.99
C THR A 235 -16.76 4.84 31.78
N GLY A 236 -17.93 5.06 32.38
CA GLY A 236 -18.21 6.18 33.28
C GLY A 236 -18.12 5.76 34.74
N GLN A 237 -18.56 6.65 35.63
CA GLN A 237 -18.57 6.41 37.08
C GLN A 237 -19.46 5.22 37.49
N ASP A 238 -20.61 5.07 36.84
CA ASP A 238 -21.61 4.04 37.13
C ASP A 238 -21.43 2.75 36.30
N GLY A 239 -20.32 2.63 35.56
CA GLY A 239 -20.00 1.46 34.74
C GLY A 239 -19.90 1.76 33.24
N ALA A 240 -20.09 0.73 32.40
CA ALA A 240 -19.94 0.87 30.95
C ALA A 240 -21.01 1.82 30.36
N ILE A 241 -20.58 2.89 29.70
CA ILE A 241 -21.44 3.84 28.98
C ILE A 241 -21.66 3.33 27.55
N MET A 242 -20.60 2.92 26.88
CA MET A 242 -20.63 2.56 25.47
C MET A 242 -19.63 1.47 25.13
N ASN A 243 -20.05 0.58 24.23
CA ASN A 243 -19.16 -0.28 23.46
C ASN A 243 -19.58 -0.14 21.99
N LYS A 244 -18.71 0.42 21.15
CA LYS A 244 -19.06 0.80 19.78
C LYS A 244 -17.92 0.48 18.83
N GLU A 245 -18.25 -0.12 17.70
CA GLU A 245 -17.36 -0.17 16.55
C GLU A 245 -17.48 1.15 15.77
N MET A 246 -16.36 1.84 15.62
CA MET A 246 -16.23 3.07 14.83
C MET A 246 -15.58 2.74 13.50
N LYS A 247 -16.08 3.33 12.41
CA LYS A 247 -15.52 3.20 11.06
C LYS A 247 -14.37 4.19 10.82
N THR A 248 -13.62 3.97 9.75
CA THR A 248 -12.59 4.90 9.26
C THR A 248 -13.12 6.33 9.10
N GLY A 249 -12.44 7.31 9.70
CA GLY A 249 -12.82 8.72 9.68
C GLY A 249 -14.03 9.06 10.53
N GLU A 250 -14.64 8.09 11.22
CA GLU A 250 -15.79 8.33 12.08
C GLU A 250 -15.35 9.08 13.34
N THR A 251 -16.15 10.07 13.73
CA THR A 251 -16.00 10.81 14.98
C THR A 251 -17.26 10.64 15.82
N HIS A 252 -17.10 10.39 17.11
CA HIS A 252 -18.19 10.23 18.05
C HIS A 252 -18.06 11.21 19.21
N ASP A 253 -19.12 11.95 19.49
CA ASP A 253 -19.20 12.93 20.56
C ASP A 253 -19.94 12.39 21.81
N ILE A 254 -19.41 12.69 22.98
CA ILE A 254 -19.95 12.32 24.29
C ILE A 254 -20.03 13.57 25.17
N HIS A 255 -21.20 13.78 25.78
CA HIS A 255 -21.38 14.86 26.77
C HIS A 255 -20.81 14.43 28.12
N LEU A 256 -19.82 15.16 28.61
CA LEU A 256 -19.22 14.97 29.92
C LEU A 256 -19.88 15.92 30.93
N ASN A 257 -20.60 15.35 31.90
CA ASN A 257 -21.24 16.09 32.96
C ASN A 257 -20.41 16.03 34.23
N TRP A 258 -20.40 17.10 35.01
CA TRP A 258 -19.86 17.06 36.36
C TRP A 258 -20.72 16.14 37.28
N PRO A 259 -20.16 15.26 38.16
CA PRO A 259 -18.75 14.92 38.44
C PRO A 259 -18.16 13.77 37.63
N ASP A 260 -18.84 13.34 36.58
CA ASP A 260 -18.51 12.11 35.87
C ASP A 260 -17.16 12.21 35.17
N SER A 261 -16.46 11.09 35.10
CA SER A 261 -15.21 10.94 34.34
C SER A 261 -15.39 9.83 33.31
N LEU A 262 -14.62 9.89 32.22
CA LEU A 262 -14.61 8.86 31.18
C LEU A 262 -13.27 8.14 31.19
N TYR A 263 -13.34 6.82 31.14
CA TYR A 263 -12.22 5.95 30.83
C TYR A 263 -12.48 5.28 29.48
N ILE A 264 -11.65 5.63 28.50
CA ILE A 264 -11.82 5.25 27.09
C ILE A 264 -10.70 4.28 26.73
N THR A 265 -11.06 3.13 26.17
CA THR A 265 -10.10 2.14 25.66
C THR A 265 -10.46 1.76 24.23
N ALA A 266 -9.45 1.50 23.41
CA ALA A 266 -9.60 1.13 22.01
C ALA A 266 -8.63 0.01 21.62
N ASN A 267 -9.00 -0.80 20.63
CA ASN A 267 -8.11 -1.84 20.09
C ASN A 267 -7.05 -1.28 19.12
N ASN A 268 -7.37 -0.18 18.44
CA ASN A 268 -6.49 0.58 17.55
C ASN A 268 -6.30 2.01 18.08
N GLY A 269 -5.29 2.72 17.57
CA GLY A 269 -5.04 4.11 17.96
C GLY A 269 -6.23 5.01 17.62
N ILE A 270 -6.60 5.88 18.56
CA ILE A 270 -7.63 6.91 18.43
C ILE A 270 -7.06 8.26 18.87
N GLN A 271 -7.69 9.35 18.45
CA GLN A 271 -7.45 10.68 19.01
C GLN A 271 -8.67 11.12 19.83
N VAL A 272 -8.43 11.74 20.97
CA VAL A 272 -9.48 12.27 21.85
C VAL A 272 -9.28 13.76 22.06
N LEU A 273 -10.31 14.55 21.74
CA LEU A 273 -10.35 15.99 21.93
C LEU A 273 -11.41 16.35 22.96
N TYR A 274 -11.10 17.32 23.82
CA TYR A 274 -12.01 17.86 24.82
C TYR A 274 -12.31 19.31 24.50
N GLU A 275 -13.58 19.65 24.36
CA GLU A 275 -14.05 21.03 24.22
C GLU A 275 -14.77 21.44 25.50
N PHE A 276 -14.22 22.44 26.19
CA PHE A 276 -14.96 23.16 27.19
C PHE A 276 -15.99 24.03 26.47
N ASN A 277 -17.28 23.78 26.67
CA ASN A 277 -18.36 24.41 25.90
C ASN A 277 -18.67 25.86 26.34
N GLY A 278 -17.84 26.42 27.23
CA GLY A 278 -18.08 27.68 27.89
C GLY A 278 -18.93 27.52 29.17
N GLY A 279 -18.81 28.47 30.07
CA GLY A 279 -19.39 28.36 31.42
C GLY A 279 -19.75 29.70 32.01
N ILE A 280 -20.49 29.68 33.12
CA ILE A 280 -20.66 30.85 33.98
C ILE A 280 -20.10 30.45 35.34
N SER A 281 -19.03 31.11 35.77
CA SER A 281 -18.45 30.88 37.10
C SER A 281 -19.39 31.33 38.21
N SER A 282 -19.08 30.95 39.45
CA SER A 282 -19.91 31.23 40.64
C SER A 282 -20.10 32.73 40.93
N ASP A 283 -19.18 33.58 40.45
CA ASP A 283 -19.24 35.05 40.48
C ASP A 283 -19.94 35.68 39.26
N ASN A 284 -20.65 34.86 38.47
CA ASN A 284 -21.45 35.26 37.32
C ASN A 284 -20.63 35.84 36.15
N VAL A 285 -19.38 35.37 36.00
CA VAL A 285 -18.51 35.72 34.88
C VAL A 285 -18.66 34.66 33.78
N LEU A 286 -18.88 35.13 32.54
CA LEU A 286 -18.96 34.29 31.35
C LEU A 286 -17.55 33.90 30.91
N ASN A 287 -17.34 32.61 30.69
CA ASN A 287 -16.06 32.01 30.35
C ASN A 287 -16.17 31.35 28.98
N ASP A 288 -15.27 31.68 28.08
CA ASP A 288 -15.35 31.25 26.69
C ASP A 288 -14.86 29.83 26.46
N PRO A 289 -15.32 29.17 25.38
CA PRO A 289 -14.93 27.81 25.06
C PRO A 289 -13.47 27.71 24.63
N PHE A 290 -12.89 26.52 24.78
CA PHE A 290 -11.56 26.19 24.27
C PHE A 290 -11.45 24.70 23.98
N LEU A 291 -10.51 24.34 23.10
CA LEU A 291 -10.24 22.97 22.68
C LEU A 291 -8.92 22.48 23.28
N ILE A 292 -8.88 21.22 23.72
CA ILE A 292 -7.69 20.58 24.28
C ILE A 292 -7.51 19.20 23.66
N ASN A 293 -6.29 18.89 23.23
CA ASN A 293 -5.91 17.52 22.91
C ASN A 293 -5.70 16.69 24.19
N ILE A 294 -6.48 15.61 24.36
CA ILE A 294 -6.33 14.71 25.53
C ILE A 294 -5.18 13.74 25.25
N MET A 295 -4.20 13.72 26.15
CA MET A 295 -3.06 12.82 26.04
C MET A 295 -3.48 11.39 26.41
N PRO A 296 -3.04 10.37 25.64
CA PRO A 296 -3.20 8.99 26.06
C PRO A 296 -2.33 8.71 27.28
N THR A 297 -2.71 7.70 28.06
CA THR A 297 -2.06 7.35 29.33
C THR A 297 -0.60 6.90 29.18
N ASP A 298 -0.22 6.37 28.01
CA ASP A 298 1.15 6.00 27.66
C ASP A 298 2.04 7.21 27.31
N HIS A 299 1.45 8.41 27.18
CA HIS A 299 2.16 9.68 27.02
C HIS A 299 2.19 10.50 28.33
N PHE A 300 1.75 9.93 29.46
CA PHE A 300 1.91 10.57 30.77
C PHE A 300 3.40 10.63 31.17
N ASP A 301 3.77 11.67 31.92
CA ASP A 301 5.15 11.90 32.35
C ASP A 301 5.21 12.16 33.87
N THR A 302 6.42 12.08 34.40
CA THR A 302 6.80 12.30 35.79
C THR A 302 7.04 13.76 36.11
N SER A 303 7.19 14.66 35.14
CA SER A 303 7.32 16.09 35.41
C SER A 303 6.73 16.93 34.29
N TYR A 304 6.10 18.03 34.68
CA TYR A 304 5.49 19.00 33.78
C TYR A 304 5.78 20.43 34.22
N THR A 305 5.82 21.35 33.24
CA THR A 305 5.83 22.79 33.47
C THR A 305 4.51 23.40 33.01
N LEU A 306 3.91 24.19 33.89
CA LEU A 306 2.78 25.07 33.63
C LEU A 306 3.28 26.51 33.43
N ILE A 307 2.60 27.25 32.55
CA ILE A 307 2.94 28.64 32.22
C ILE A 307 1.77 29.53 32.63
N THR A 308 2.02 30.49 33.50
CA THR A 308 1.00 31.43 33.97
C THR A 308 0.68 32.44 32.87
N GLN A 309 -0.58 32.49 32.42
CA GLN A 309 -1.04 33.53 31.50
C GLN A 309 -1.48 34.77 32.29
N ILE A 310 -0.88 35.91 31.94
CA ILE A 310 -1.18 37.20 32.59
C ILE A 310 -2.62 37.60 32.28
N GLY A 311 -3.39 37.96 33.30
CA GLY A 311 -4.79 38.40 33.14
C GLY A 311 -5.82 37.26 33.20
N PHE A 312 -5.38 36.03 33.42
CA PHE A 312 -6.23 34.86 33.64
C PHE A 312 -6.09 34.34 35.08
N THR A 313 -7.16 33.72 35.58
CA THR A 313 -7.08 32.77 36.69
C THR A 313 -6.60 31.45 36.10
N ASN A 314 -5.39 31.02 36.48
CA ASN A 314 -4.72 29.87 35.89
C ASN A 314 -4.91 28.62 36.75
N GLU A 315 -5.37 27.53 36.12
CA GLU A 315 -5.74 26.28 36.77
C GLU A 315 -5.30 25.05 35.98
N ALA A 316 -5.13 23.93 36.67
CA ALA A 316 -4.67 22.69 36.07
C ALA A 316 -5.48 21.48 36.55
N LEU A 317 -5.72 20.55 35.62
CA LEU A 317 -6.30 19.25 35.91
C LEU A 317 -5.18 18.21 36.00
N LEU A 318 -5.12 17.52 37.14
CA LEU A 318 -4.22 16.39 37.34
C LEU A 318 -4.97 15.08 37.22
N VAL A 319 -4.37 14.09 36.56
CA VAL A 319 -4.84 12.72 36.51
C VAL A 319 -3.71 11.79 36.95
N VAL A 320 -3.82 11.24 38.15
CA VAL A 320 -2.75 10.48 38.82
C VAL A 320 -3.27 9.11 39.22
N ARG A 321 -2.42 8.08 39.22
CA ARG A 321 -2.79 6.79 39.81
C ARG A 321 -3.14 6.98 41.29
N THR A 322 -4.22 6.34 41.73
CA THR A 322 -4.76 6.55 43.08
C THR A 322 -3.79 6.11 44.17
N GLU A 323 -2.93 5.13 43.89
CA GLU A 323 -1.89 4.65 44.79
C GLU A 323 -0.67 5.59 44.90
N ASP A 324 -0.47 6.46 43.90
CA ASP A 324 0.71 7.31 43.77
C ASP A 324 0.48 8.78 44.18
N LEU A 325 -0.71 9.11 44.70
CA LEU A 325 -1.07 10.48 45.10
C LEU A 325 -0.11 11.12 46.11
N SER A 326 0.56 10.29 46.92
CA SER A 326 1.45 10.75 47.98
C SER A 326 2.81 11.28 47.51
N GLY A 327 3.25 10.92 46.30
CA GLY A 327 4.57 11.30 45.77
C GLY A 327 4.60 12.60 44.96
N LEU A 328 3.43 13.18 44.66
CA LEU A 328 3.32 14.37 43.81
C LEU A 328 3.86 15.63 44.53
N GLN A 329 4.64 16.43 43.80
CA GLN A 329 5.36 17.61 44.25
C GLN A 329 4.95 18.81 43.41
N LEU A 330 4.70 19.94 44.07
CA LEU A 330 4.31 21.21 43.43
C LEU A 330 5.36 22.26 43.78
N GLY A 331 6.14 22.67 42.78
CA GLY A 331 7.33 23.49 42.99
C GLY A 331 8.28 22.87 44.03
N LYS A 332 8.66 23.65 45.06
CA LYS A 332 9.59 23.21 46.13
C LYS A 332 8.90 22.61 47.37
N ALA A 333 7.58 22.42 47.38
CA ALA A 333 6.82 21.97 48.55
C ALA A 333 6.11 20.61 48.30
N PRO A 334 6.24 19.62 49.20
CA PRO A 334 5.73 18.26 48.99
C PRO A 334 4.30 18.01 49.53
N SER A 335 3.40 18.99 49.60
CA SER A 335 2.08 18.78 50.26
C SER A 335 0.90 18.84 49.29
N THR A 336 0.33 17.67 48.98
CA THR A 336 -0.97 17.48 48.30
C THR A 336 -2.15 17.38 49.26
N LYS A 337 -1.93 17.57 50.58
CA LYS A 337 -2.94 17.34 51.63
C LYS A 337 -4.21 18.18 51.49
N ASP A 338 -4.12 19.31 50.81
CA ASP A 338 -5.22 20.26 50.65
C ASP A 338 -6.02 20.03 49.35
N PHE A 339 -5.61 19.08 48.50
CA PHE A 339 -6.27 18.80 47.23
C PHE A 339 -7.56 17.98 47.43
N GLN A 340 -8.61 18.38 46.72
CA GLN A 340 -9.86 17.64 46.66
C GLN A 340 -9.77 16.58 45.57
N TRP A 341 -9.30 15.39 45.93
CA TRP A 341 -9.18 14.27 44.99
C TRP A 341 -10.53 13.60 44.73
N HIS A 342 -10.80 13.33 43.45
CA HIS A 342 -11.96 12.60 42.97
C HIS A 342 -11.51 11.31 42.29
N LYS A 343 -12.15 10.18 42.60
CA LYS A 343 -11.87 8.90 41.92
C LYS A 343 -12.54 8.86 40.55
N THR A 344 -11.84 8.30 39.56
CA THR A 344 -12.39 8.06 38.22
C THR A 344 -13.26 6.79 38.14
N GLY A 345 -14.10 6.68 37.12
CA GLY A 345 -15.04 5.56 36.91
C GLY A 345 -14.41 4.20 36.62
N GLY A 346 -13.08 4.14 36.41
CA GLY A 346 -12.29 2.91 36.30
C GLY A 346 -11.53 2.51 37.57
N GLY A 347 -11.58 3.32 38.64
CA GLY A 347 -11.02 3.03 39.96
C GLY A 347 -9.51 3.09 40.12
N GLN A 348 -8.72 3.04 39.04
CA GLN A 348 -7.25 3.07 39.10
C GLN A 348 -6.67 4.48 39.24
N TYR A 349 -7.35 5.49 38.70
CA TYR A 349 -6.89 6.88 38.71
C TYR A 349 -7.78 7.77 39.56
N SER A 350 -7.15 8.79 40.13
CA SER A 350 -7.81 9.90 40.80
C SER A 350 -7.37 11.21 40.15
N TRP A 351 -8.23 12.21 40.22
CA TRP A 351 -7.98 13.49 39.58
C TRP A 351 -8.30 14.64 40.54
N ALA A 352 -7.66 15.78 40.32
CA ALA A 352 -7.86 17.00 41.09
C ALA A 352 -7.70 18.23 40.19
N GLU A 353 -8.41 19.31 40.52
CA GLU A 353 -8.23 20.62 39.92
C GLU A 353 -7.46 21.51 40.91
N ILE A 354 -6.44 22.23 40.42
CA ILE A 354 -5.58 23.09 41.25
C ILE A 354 -5.42 24.46 40.61
N SER A 355 -5.25 25.51 41.41
CA SER A 355 -4.92 26.85 40.93
C SER A 355 -3.42 27.14 41.09
N TYR A 356 -2.80 27.80 40.10
CA TYR A 356 -1.35 28.10 40.10
C TYR A 356 -1.06 29.56 39.70
N ASN A 357 -1.55 30.52 40.49
CA ASN A 357 -1.30 31.94 40.24
C ASN A 357 -0.01 32.41 40.95
N ASP A 358 1.18 31.98 40.48
CA ASP A 358 2.46 32.52 40.96
C ASP A 358 2.96 33.69 40.09
N ALA A 359 3.56 34.70 40.73
CA ALA A 359 4.15 35.88 40.10
C ALA A 359 5.42 35.56 39.27
N SER A 360 5.95 34.34 39.35
CA SER A 360 7.21 33.92 38.74
C SER A 360 7.10 33.39 37.30
N GLY A 361 5.87 33.26 36.77
CA GLY A 361 5.56 32.93 35.37
C GLY A 361 5.63 31.45 34.97
N PHE A 362 6.26 30.59 35.78
CA PHE A 362 6.42 29.15 35.52
C PHE A 362 6.21 28.34 36.79
N PHE A 363 5.47 27.23 36.68
CA PHE A 363 5.15 26.37 37.80
C PHE A 363 5.40 24.90 37.46
N GLU A 364 6.30 24.23 38.18
CA GLU A 364 6.64 22.82 37.95
C GLU A 364 5.76 21.91 38.81
N VAL A 365 5.26 20.85 38.21
CA VAL A 365 4.55 19.76 38.88
C VAL A 365 5.30 18.48 38.55
N ALA A 366 5.71 17.72 39.55
CA ALA A 366 6.49 16.50 39.33
C ALA A 366 6.11 15.39 40.31
N HIS A 367 6.40 14.15 39.93
CA HIS A 367 6.29 12.97 40.75
C HIS A 367 7.60 12.17 40.56
N PRO A 368 8.22 11.63 41.62
CA PRO A 368 9.55 11.04 41.53
C PRO A 368 9.63 9.76 40.68
N GLU A 369 8.55 8.97 40.62
CA GLU A 369 8.56 7.63 40.00
C GLU A 369 7.34 7.34 39.08
N SER A 370 6.12 7.69 39.52
CA SER A 370 4.88 7.47 38.77
C SER A 370 4.59 8.58 37.74
N PRO A 371 4.25 8.23 36.49
CA PRO A 371 3.77 9.18 35.49
C PRO A 371 2.31 9.59 35.74
N PHE A 372 1.96 10.83 35.38
CA PHE A 372 0.62 11.38 35.52
C PHE A 372 0.25 12.27 34.33
N GLY A 373 -1.05 12.53 34.13
CA GLY A 373 -1.53 13.48 33.13
C GLY A 373 -1.71 14.87 33.75
N LEU A 374 -1.34 15.91 33.02
CA LEU A 374 -1.53 17.30 33.44
C LEU A 374 -2.05 18.15 32.28
N TYR A 375 -3.10 18.92 32.53
CA TYR A 375 -3.69 19.85 31.56
C TYR A 375 -3.77 21.23 32.18
N SER A 376 -3.44 22.25 31.39
CA SER A 376 -3.42 23.65 31.79
C SER A 376 -4.58 24.38 31.16
N PHE A 377 -5.31 25.16 31.94
CA PHE A 377 -6.36 26.01 31.42
C PHE A 377 -6.46 27.29 32.25
N GLY A 378 -7.12 28.29 31.71
CA GLY A 378 -7.33 29.52 32.44
C GLY A 378 -8.54 30.28 31.97
N ILE A 379 -9.09 31.04 32.89
CA ILE A 379 -10.35 31.74 32.71
C ILE A 379 -10.18 33.20 33.06
N SER A 380 -10.75 34.06 32.24
CA SER A 380 -10.89 35.48 32.51
C SER A 380 -12.28 35.96 32.07
N ARG A 381 -12.63 37.21 32.37
CA ARG A 381 -13.91 37.76 31.95
C ARG A 381 -14.02 37.69 30.43
N VAL A 382 -14.99 36.93 29.92
CA VAL A 382 -15.22 36.70 28.48
C VAL A 382 -13.92 36.36 27.74
N ASN A 383 -13.11 35.48 28.32
CA ASN A 383 -11.98 34.81 27.66
C ASN A 383 -11.70 33.47 28.36
N GLY A 384 -11.24 32.48 27.60
CA GLY A 384 -10.78 31.19 28.13
C GLY A 384 -9.62 30.64 27.31
N TYR A 385 -8.80 29.78 27.90
CA TYR A 385 -7.82 29.00 27.16
C TYR A 385 -7.64 27.63 27.81
N GLY A 386 -7.21 26.65 27.01
CA GLY A 386 -6.86 25.32 27.49
C GLY A 386 -5.77 24.71 26.61
N THR A 387 -4.93 23.87 27.18
CA THR A 387 -3.90 23.09 26.47
C THR A 387 -3.37 21.97 27.35
N SER A 388 -2.80 20.91 26.76
CA SER A 388 -2.02 19.92 27.50
C SER A 388 -0.80 20.57 28.16
N ALA A 389 -0.49 20.23 29.42
CA ALA A 389 0.70 20.76 30.07
C ALA A 389 1.98 20.16 29.46
N PHE A 390 3.08 20.88 29.57
CA PHE A 390 4.31 20.48 28.92
C PHE A 390 5.09 19.49 29.76
N SER A 391 5.33 18.28 29.24
CA SER A 391 6.24 17.35 29.88
C SER A 391 7.64 17.97 29.92
N ASN A 392 8.19 18.09 31.12
CA ASN A 392 9.60 18.33 31.30
C ASN A 392 10.28 17.00 31.04
N MET A 393 10.94 16.84 29.90
CA MET A 393 11.93 15.77 29.68
C MET A 393 13.16 15.99 30.61
N ARG A 394 12.93 16.08 31.92
CA ARG A 394 13.90 16.15 33.02
C ARG A 394 13.56 15.06 34.04
N GLY A 395 13.30 13.86 33.53
CA GLY A 395 13.10 12.66 34.33
C GLY A 395 14.09 11.53 34.06
N HIS A 396 14.98 11.66 33.07
CA HIS A 396 15.84 10.53 32.63
C HIS A 396 17.34 10.85 32.55
N HIS A 397 17.82 11.75 33.40
CA HIS A 397 19.14 12.35 33.17
C HIS A 397 20.04 12.53 34.40
N ASP A 398 19.98 11.67 35.44
CA ASP A 398 21.09 11.57 36.41
C ASP A 398 21.42 10.13 36.80
N CYS A 399 22.72 9.83 36.86
CA CYS A 399 23.30 8.55 37.20
C CYS A 399 23.08 8.11 38.64
N SER A 400 22.59 9.00 39.50
CA SER A 400 22.16 8.68 40.86
C SER A 400 20.90 7.79 40.91
N ARG A 401 20.12 7.72 39.83
CA ARG A 401 18.87 6.92 39.73
C ARG A 401 18.88 5.88 38.61
N VAL A 402 19.92 5.86 37.79
CA VAL A 402 20.11 4.88 36.71
C VAL A 402 20.91 3.70 37.23
N THR A 403 20.27 2.53 37.29
CA THR A 403 20.96 1.29 37.67
C THR A 403 21.51 0.63 36.41
N CYS A 404 22.82 0.73 36.17
CA CYS A 404 23.43 0.14 34.97
C CYS A 404 23.66 -1.36 35.11
N PRO A 405 23.59 -2.13 34.00
CA PRO A 405 23.95 -3.54 33.97
C PRO A 405 25.41 -3.79 34.40
N LYS A 406 25.69 -5.03 34.81
CA LYS A 406 27.00 -5.44 35.32
C LYS A 406 28.07 -5.31 34.22
N GLY A 407 28.97 -4.33 34.34
CA GLY A 407 30.04 -4.04 33.37
C GLY A 407 30.01 -2.62 32.82
N GLU A 408 28.98 -1.83 33.15
CA GLU A 408 28.85 -0.44 32.73
C GLU A 408 28.81 0.50 33.94
N GLN A 409 29.31 1.73 33.76
CA GLN A 409 29.14 2.80 34.72
C GLN A 409 28.31 3.90 34.10
N CYS A 410 27.32 4.37 34.86
CA CYS A 410 26.57 5.54 34.44
C CYS A 410 27.49 6.76 34.46
N GLN A 411 27.54 7.47 33.34
CA GLN A 411 28.24 8.73 33.19
C GLN A 411 27.33 9.79 32.58
N MET A 412 27.50 11.02 33.04
CA MET A 412 26.79 12.17 32.51
C MET A 412 27.45 12.63 31.19
N MET A 413 26.72 12.53 30.07
CA MET A 413 27.16 13.01 28.76
C MET A 413 26.09 13.90 28.13
N GLY A 414 26.48 15.11 27.72
CA GLY A 414 25.55 16.07 27.08
C GLY A 414 24.41 16.55 28.00
N GLY A 415 24.51 16.31 29.31
CA GLY A 415 23.42 16.59 30.26
C GLY A 415 22.48 15.41 30.51
N GLU A 416 22.75 14.23 29.92
CA GLU A 416 21.98 12.99 30.11
C GLU A 416 22.80 11.91 30.81
N ALA A 417 22.13 11.06 31.60
CA ALA A 417 22.73 9.90 32.24
C ALA A 417 22.80 8.73 31.25
N ARG A 418 24.02 8.28 30.92
CA ARG A 418 24.25 7.17 29.99
C ARG A 418 25.07 6.09 30.67
N CYS A 419 24.62 4.85 30.61
CA CYS A 419 25.45 3.70 30.98
C CYS A 419 26.52 3.51 29.91
N LEU A 420 27.78 3.70 30.28
CA LEU A 420 28.92 3.58 29.37
C LEU A 420 29.83 2.45 29.83
N ILE A 421 30.32 1.70 28.86
CA ILE A 421 31.34 0.67 29.06
C ILE A 421 32.66 1.40 29.32
N THR A 422 33.28 1.18 30.48
CA THR A 422 34.54 1.81 30.86
C THR A 422 35.75 1.14 30.19
N THR A 423 35.89 1.30 28.88
CA THR A 423 37.19 1.11 28.19
C THR A 423 37.31 2.05 26.98
N ASN A 424 38.08 3.13 27.11
CA ASN A 424 38.64 3.91 26.00
C ASN A 424 40.14 3.58 25.87
N PRO A 425 40.72 3.48 24.65
CA PRO A 425 40.33 4.14 23.38
C PRO A 425 39.44 3.26 22.46
N PRO A 426 38.81 3.84 21.40
CA PRO A 426 37.86 3.13 20.55
C PRO A 426 38.57 2.06 19.70
N PRO A 427 38.20 0.78 19.80
CA PRO A 427 38.57 -0.22 18.83
C PRO A 427 37.57 -0.22 17.67
N VAL A 428 38.10 -0.47 16.49
CA VAL A 428 37.39 -1.07 15.35
C VAL A 428 36.34 -2.06 15.85
N ILE A 429 35.09 -1.94 15.38
CA ILE A 429 34.00 -2.87 15.69
C ILE A 429 34.41 -4.25 15.15
N GLN A 430 35.09 -5.03 15.98
CA GLN A 430 35.04 -6.48 15.93
C GLN A 430 33.93 -6.89 16.89
N SER A 431 32.84 -7.40 16.31
CA SER A 431 31.69 -7.97 16.98
C SER A 431 32.12 -9.17 17.84
N SER A 432 32.32 -8.97 19.15
CA SER A 432 32.48 -10.07 20.11
C SER A 432 31.18 -10.46 20.81
N GLY A 433 30.04 -9.92 20.38
CA GLY A 433 28.69 -10.30 20.84
C GLY A 433 27.98 -11.25 19.86
N PRO A 434 26.94 -11.98 20.31
CA PRO A 434 26.20 -12.93 19.48
C PRO A 434 25.42 -12.21 18.35
N VAL A 435 25.41 -12.79 17.15
CA VAL A 435 24.61 -12.30 16.02
C VAL A 435 23.24 -12.98 16.06
N GLY A 436 22.16 -12.18 16.12
CA GLY A 436 20.80 -12.68 16.03
C GLY A 436 20.53 -13.17 14.61
N THR A 437 20.10 -14.41 14.43
CA THR A 437 19.79 -14.99 13.11
C THR A 437 18.36 -15.51 13.07
N CYS A 438 17.50 -14.81 12.33
CA CYS A 438 16.15 -15.23 12.00
C CYS A 438 16.11 -15.76 10.56
N TRP A 439 15.27 -16.74 10.28
CA TRP A 439 15.07 -17.20 8.90
C TRP A 439 13.67 -17.78 8.69
N VAL A 440 13.27 -17.81 7.42
CA VAL A 440 12.09 -18.51 6.91
C VAL A 440 12.50 -19.43 5.75
N MET A 441 11.91 -20.63 5.70
CA MET A 441 12.24 -21.66 4.71
C MET A 441 11.00 -22.48 4.34
N GLY A 442 10.84 -22.79 3.04
CA GLY A 442 9.87 -23.80 2.59
C GLY A 442 8.42 -23.36 2.73
N ASP A 443 7.56 -24.27 3.22
CA ASP A 443 6.12 -24.07 3.47
C ASP A 443 5.85 -23.60 4.91
N PRO A 444 5.71 -22.29 5.17
CA PRO A 444 6.90 -21.64 5.67
C PRO A 444 7.19 -21.99 7.14
N HIS A 445 8.41 -22.48 7.32
CA HIS A 445 9.02 -22.79 8.61
C HIS A 445 9.82 -21.59 9.09
N TYR A 446 9.50 -21.10 10.27
CA TYR A 446 10.11 -19.92 10.86
C TYR A 446 11.03 -20.28 12.01
N ARG A 447 12.13 -19.54 12.10
CA ARG A 447 12.99 -19.50 13.29
C ARG A 447 13.25 -18.06 13.70
N THR A 448 12.95 -17.74 14.95
CA THR A 448 13.22 -16.42 15.56
C THR A 448 14.69 -16.20 15.86
N PHE A 449 15.06 -14.96 16.19
CA PHE A 449 16.44 -14.60 16.57
C PHE A 449 16.97 -15.39 17.78
N ASP A 450 16.10 -15.71 18.74
CA ASP A 450 16.45 -16.46 19.96
C ASP A 450 16.25 -17.98 19.78
N GLY A 451 15.76 -18.42 18.62
CA GLY A 451 15.74 -19.81 18.20
C GLY A 451 14.46 -20.58 18.57
N THR A 452 13.33 -19.90 18.69
CA THR A 452 11.99 -20.49 18.71
C THR A 452 11.58 -20.89 17.29
N TYR A 453 10.96 -22.06 17.17
CA TYR A 453 10.54 -22.65 15.89
C TYR A 453 9.02 -22.75 15.83
N TYR A 454 8.45 -22.39 14.68
CA TYR A 454 7.03 -22.55 14.40
C TYR A 454 6.75 -22.60 12.89
N ASN A 455 5.58 -23.12 12.53
CA ASN A 455 5.11 -23.20 11.15
C ASN A 455 3.94 -22.26 10.97
N PHE A 456 3.93 -21.49 9.89
CA PHE A 456 2.88 -20.52 9.63
C PHE A 456 2.54 -20.52 8.14
N MET A 457 1.26 -20.67 7.80
CA MET A 457 0.78 -21.09 6.49
C MET A 457 -0.26 -20.12 5.93
N GLU A 458 -0.05 -18.82 6.07
CA GLU A 458 -0.95 -17.82 5.48
C GLU A 458 -0.24 -17.06 4.35
N ASN A 459 -1.04 -16.58 3.39
CA ASN A 459 -0.60 -16.06 2.09
C ASN A 459 -0.68 -14.52 1.97
N CYS A 460 -0.36 -13.80 3.04
CA CYS A 460 -0.33 -12.34 3.04
C CYS A 460 1.10 -11.79 3.22
N THR A 461 1.21 -10.47 3.36
CA THR A 461 2.45 -9.79 3.74
C THR A 461 2.55 -9.62 5.25
N TYR A 462 3.69 -9.99 5.83
CA TYR A 462 3.93 -9.96 7.27
C TYR A 462 5.20 -9.19 7.64
N ILE A 463 5.18 -8.56 8.82
CA ILE A 463 6.35 -7.90 9.40
C ILE A 463 7.23 -8.97 10.05
N MET A 464 8.32 -9.31 9.38
CA MET A 464 9.31 -10.25 9.86
C MET A 464 10.11 -9.69 11.02
N ALA A 465 10.71 -8.52 10.82
CA ALA A 465 11.50 -7.87 11.84
C ALA A 465 11.47 -6.37 11.61
N LYS A 466 11.24 -5.59 12.66
CA LYS A 466 11.41 -4.15 12.63
C LYS A 466 12.05 -3.62 13.91
N SER A 467 12.60 -2.41 13.84
CA SER A 467 13.04 -1.66 15.00
C SER A 467 11.84 -1.20 15.81
N CYS A 468 11.66 -1.74 17.01
CA CYS A 468 10.51 -1.42 17.87
C CYS A 468 10.88 -0.47 19.01
N HIS A 469 12.18 -0.25 19.18
CA HIS A 469 12.75 0.76 20.04
C HIS A 469 13.64 1.65 19.19
N THR A 470 13.17 2.85 18.85
CA THR A 470 13.93 3.82 18.06
C THR A 470 14.82 4.64 18.99
N ASP A 471 16.12 4.69 18.68
CA ASP A 471 17.07 5.57 19.33
C ASP A 471 17.96 6.26 18.29
N THR A 472 18.77 7.21 18.73
CA THR A 472 19.66 7.99 17.84
C THR A 472 20.91 7.22 17.38
N VAL A 473 21.08 5.98 17.84
CA VAL A 473 22.29 5.15 17.60
C VAL A 473 22.00 4.06 16.57
N HIS A 474 20.80 3.50 16.55
CA HIS A 474 20.38 2.40 15.69
C HIS A 474 19.44 2.89 14.58
N PRO A 475 19.79 2.70 13.29
CA PRO A 475 18.90 3.05 12.19
C PRO A 475 17.58 2.28 12.28
N ALA A 476 16.49 2.96 11.92
CA ALA A 476 15.20 2.30 11.75
C ALA A 476 15.29 1.30 10.58
N VAL A 477 14.86 0.08 10.83
CA VAL A 477 14.72 -0.95 9.80
C VAL A 477 13.35 -1.61 9.93
N GLU A 478 12.76 -1.96 8.79
CA GLU A 478 11.61 -2.84 8.71
C GLU A 478 11.80 -3.83 7.57
N ILE A 479 11.55 -5.10 7.84
CA ILE A 479 11.71 -6.22 6.93
C ILE A 479 10.38 -6.96 6.90
N GLN A 480 9.86 -7.15 5.70
CA GLN A 480 8.60 -7.84 5.45
C GLN A 480 8.83 -9.00 4.48
N ASP A 481 8.09 -10.09 4.67
CA ASP A 481 7.93 -11.17 3.69
C ASP A 481 6.50 -11.19 3.17
N GLU A 482 6.35 -11.44 1.87
CA GLU A 482 5.08 -11.71 1.22
C GLU A 482 5.04 -13.19 0.88
N ASN A 483 4.01 -13.88 1.36
CA ASN A 483 3.82 -15.31 1.18
C ASN A 483 2.73 -15.56 0.14
N GLU A 484 2.97 -16.47 -0.80
CA GLU A 484 1.97 -16.85 -1.82
C GLU A 484 1.88 -18.36 -1.96
N HIS A 485 0.71 -18.85 -2.36
CA HIS A 485 0.52 -20.25 -2.73
C HIS A 485 1.36 -20.62 -3.96
N LEU A 486 2.04 -21.77 -3.88
CA LEU A 486 2.78 -22.35 -5.00
C LEU A 486 1.81 -23.13 -5.91
N GLY A 487 1.07 -22.39 -6.75
CA GLY A 487 0.16 -22.95 -7.75
C GLY A 487 -0.88 -23.91 -7.15
N SER A 488 -1.00 -25.13 -7.71
CA SER A 488 -2.03 -26.11 -7.30
C SER A 488 -1.74 -26.84 -5.98
N THR A 489 -0.61 -26.56 -5.33
CA THR A 489 -0.22 -27.19 -4.07
C THR A 489 -0.80 -26.42 -2.89
N LYS A 490 -1.07 -27.10 -1.76
CA LYS A 490 -1.38 -26.40 -0.50
C LYS A 490 -0.17 -25.66 0.08
N ALA A 491 1.01 -25.78 -0.54
CA ALA A 491 2.24 -25.18 -0.05
C ALA A 491 2.28 -23.68 -0.35
N ILE A 492 2.80 -22.93 0.59
CA ILE A 492 3.01 -21.49 0.56
C ILE A 492 4.51 -21.23 0.53
N SER A 493 4.96 -20.15 -0.10
CA SER A 493 6.36 -19.77 -0.01
C SER A 493 6.55 -18.27 -0.20
N VAL A 494 7.69 -17.76 0.26
CA VAL A 494 8.05 -16.35 0.15
C VAL A 494 8.12 -15.96 -1.32
N SER A 495 7.20 -15.10 -1.77
CA SER A 495 7.17 -14.54 -3.12
C SER A 495 7.96 -13.24 -3.23
N LYS A 496 8.09 -12.50 -2.13
CA LYS A 496 8.76 -11.19 -2.14
C LYS A 496 9.27 -10.82 -0.76
N VAL A 497 10.41 -10.13 -0.74
CA VAL A 497 11.04 -9.58 0.47
C VAL A 497 11.14 -8.07 0.32
N ILE A 498 10.58 -7.33 1.27
CA ILE A 498 10.56 -5.86 1.29
C ILE A 498 11.38 -5.37 2.47
N ILE A 499 12.35 -4.50 2.21
CA ILE A 499 13.27 -3.97 3.22
C ILE A 499 13.22 -2.44 3.16
N ASN A 500 12.83 -1.82 4.26
CA ASN A 500 12.86 -0.38 4.45
C ASN A 500 14.02 -0.03 5.37
N VAL A 501 15.01 0.70 4.84
CA VAL A 501 16.20 1.14 5.59
C VAL A 501 16.76 2.40 4.94
N TYR A 502 17.21 3.38 5.75
CA TYR A 502 17.75 4.67 5.27
C TYR A 502 16.86 5.37 4.22
N ASP A 503 15.56 5.48 4.51
CA ASP A 503 14.56 6.11 3.63
C ASP A 503 14.49 5.51 2.21
N THR A 504 14.95 4.26 2.06
CA THR A 504 14.91 3.52 0.80
C THR A 504 14.15 2.23 0.97
N THR A 505 13.22 1.97 0.06
CA THR A 505 12.50 0.69 -0.05
C THR A 505 13.21 -0.18 -1.08
N ILE A 506 13.65 -1.35 -0.63
CA ILE A 506 14.32 -2.37 -1.43
C ILE A 506 13.38 -3.56 -1.50
N THR A 507 13.05 -4.00 -2.70
CA THR A 507 12.14 -5.12 -2.92
C THR A 507 12.82 -6.18 -3.78
N ILE A 508 12.87 -7.41 -3.27
CA ILE A 508 13.43 -8.56 -3.96
C ILE A 508 12.29 -9.53 -4.26
N VAL A 509 12.00 -9.77 -5.53
CA VAL A 509 10.85 -10.57 -5.99
C VAL A 509 11.33 -11.94 -6.46
N ARG A 510 10.59 -12.99 -6.11
CA ARG A 510 10.84 -14.37 -6.55
C ARG A 510 11.04 -14.45 -8.06
N HIS A 511 11.97 -15.30 -8.49
CA HIS A 511 12.37 -15.49 -9.90
C HIS A 511 12.97 -14.27 -10.64
N GLU A 512 13.11 -13.09 -10.02
CA GLU A 512 13.85 -11.95 -10.60
C GLU A 512 15.37 -12.07 -10.33
N THR A 513 15.98 -13.22 -10.66
CA THR A 513 17.38 -13.51 -10.30
C THR A 513 18.37 -12.47 -10.87
N GLY A 514 19.18 -11.89 -9.99
CA GLY A 514 20.16 -10.85 -10.32
C GLY A 514 19.57 -9.44 -10.47
N LEU A 515 18.27 -9.27 -10.21
CA LEU A 515 17.53 -8.02 -10.28
C LEU A 515 16.90 -7.71 -8.91
N VAL A 516 16.88 -6.42 -8.56
CA VAL A 516 16.27 -5.91 -7.33
C VAL A 516 15.56 -4.60 -7.64
N ARG A 517 14.40 -4.38 -7.03
CA ARG A 517 13.61 -3.15 -7.19
C ARG A 517 13.97 -2.15 -6.09
N ILE A 518 14.47 -0.98 -6.48
CA ILE A 518 14.81 0.14 -5.59
C ILE A 518 13.78 1.24 -5.78
N SER A 519 12.95 1.49 -4.76
CA SER A 519 11.77 2.36 -4.86
C SER A 519 10.95 2.04 -6.11
N ASP A 520 10.60 0.75 -6.23
CA ASP A 520 9.94 0.11 -7.36
C ASP A 520 10.74 0.01 -8.66
N SER A 521 11.84 0.74 -8.86
CA SER A 521 12.63 0.66 -10.10
C SER A 521 13.57 -0.56 -10.13
N LEU A 522 13.53 -1.35 -11.20
CA LEU A 522 14.28 -2.60 -11.37
C LEU A 522 15.74 -2.34 -11.81
N TRP A 523 16.68 -2.81 -10.99
CA TRP A 523 18.12 -2.56 -11.10
C TRP A 523 18.91 -3.88 -11.10
N TYR A 524 19.96 -3.97 -11.91
CA TYR A 524 20.89 -5.09 -11.88
C TYR A 524 21.85 -4.99 -10.69
N LEU A 525 22.16 -6.13 -10.09
CA LEU A 525 23.27 -6.25 -9.14
C LEU A 525 24.62 -6.07 -9.87
N PRO A 526 25.64 -5.49 -9.21
CA PRO A 526 25.65 -4.99 -7.83
C PRO A 526 25.02 -3.59 -7.68
N ILE A 527 24.47 -3.30 -6.50
CA ILE A 527 23.83 -2.01 -6.17
C ILE A 527 24.50 -1.42 -4.92
N SER A 528 24.71 -0.11 -4.93
CA SER A 528 25.17 0.64 -3.75
C SER A 528 24.29 1.87 -3.53
N LEU A 529 23.77 2.03 -2.32
CA LEU A 529 22.83 3.09 -1.94
C LEU A 529 23.37 3.88 -0.75
N ALA A 530 22.78 5.05 -0.48
CA ALA A 530 23.10 5.89 0.68
C ALA A 530 24.61 6.16 0.86
N ASN A 531 25.34 6.40 -0.24
CA ASN A 531 26.81 6.58 -0.27
C ASN A 531 27.61 5.36 0.19
N GLY A 532 27.13 4.15 -0.11
CA GLY A 532 27.81 2.90 0.25
C GLY A 532 27.42 2.34 1.60
N ARG A 533 26.47 2.96 2.31
CA ARG A 533 25.96 2.44 3.58
C ARG A 533 25.06 1.22 3.41
N VAL A 534 24.49 1.03 2.22
CA VAL A 534 23.79 -0.20 1.85
C VAL A 534 24.40 -0.72 0.57
N THR A 535 24.74 -2.00 0.56
CA THR A 535 25.26 -2.70 -0.61
C THR A 535 24.44 -3.95 -0.85
N LEU A 536 24.16 -4.22 -2.12
CA LEU A 536 23.51 -5.45 -2.55
C LEU A 536 24.37 -6.10 -3.60
N GLN A 537 24.65 -7.37 -3.40
CA GLN A 537 25.50 -8.16 -4.30
C GLN A 537 24.96 -9.57 -4.43
N GLN A 538 25.23 -10.18 -5.58
CA GLN A 538 24.95 -11.58 -5.76
C GLN A 538 26.04 -12.42 -5.07
N SER A 539 25.62 -13.36 -4.23
CA SER A 539 26.49 -14.26 -3.49
C SER A 539 25.90 -15.66 -3.54
N GLY A 540 26.52 -16.55 -4.32
CA GLY A 540 25.96 -17.88 -4.57
C GLY A 540 24.74 -17.81 -5.48
N PHE A 541 23.66 -18.46 -5.05
CA PHE A 541 22.34 -18.35 -5.66
C PHE A 541 21.43 -17.37 -4.92
N SER A 542 21.98 -16.54 -4.03
CA SER A 542 21.21 -15.55 -3.24
C SER A 542 21.67 -14.12 -3.52
N VAL A 543 20.78 -13.17 -3.31
CA VAL A 543 21.15 -11.77 -3.08
C VAL A 543 21.46 -11.62 -1.61
N VAL A 544 22.51 -10.86 -1.32
CA VAL A 544 22.87 -10.47 0.04
C VAL A 544 22.91 -8.95 0.09
N MET A 545 22.05 -8.37 0.92
CA MET A 545 22.09 -6.98 1.31
C MET A 545 22.90 -6.86 2.60
N GLU A 546 23.83 -5.91 2.67
CA GLU A 546 24.58 -5.56 3.87
C GLU A 546 24.51 -4.06 4.12
N THR A 547 24.37 -3.68 5.38
CA THR A 547 24.47 -2.29 5.84
C THR A 547 25.78 -2.01 6.55
N ASP A 548 26.19 -0.75 6.61
CA ASP A 548 27.35 -0.28 7.36
C ASP A 548 27.26 -0.53 8.88
N PHE A 549 26.05 -0.63 9.43
CA PHE A 549 25.81 -1.00 10.82
C PHE A 549 25.74 -2.51 11.08
N GLY A 550 25.89 -3.35 10.05
CA GLY A 550 26.01 -4.80 10.18
C GLY A 550 24.71 -5.61 10.12
N LEU A 551 23.60 -5.02 9.70
CA LEU A 551 22.41 -5.78 9.28
C LEU A 551 22.72 -6.51 7.96
N SER A 552 22.32 -7.77 7.87
CA SER A 552 22.38 -8.54 6.63
C SER A 552 21.05 -9.22 6.34
N VAL A 553 20.58 -9.10 5.10
CA VAL A 553 19.40 -9.81 4.61
C VAL A 553 19.79 -10.62 3.38
N GLN A 554 19.49 -11.92 3.41
CA GLN A 554 19.76 -12.86 2.33
C GLN A 554 18.43 -13.42 1.82
N TYR A 555 18.26 -13.54 0.50
CA TYR A 555 17.14 -14.25 -0.11
C TYR A 555 17.59 -14.98 -1.38
N ASP A 556 17.11 -16.21 -1.59
CA ASP A 556 17.48 -17.08 -2.71
C ASP A 556 16.60 -16.94 -3.96
N TRP A 557 15.72 -15.93 -4.01
CA TRP A 557 14.71 -15.74 -5.05
C TRP A 557 13.71 -16.88 -5.19
N GLU A 558 13.60 -17.77 -4.20
CA GLU A 558 12.67 -18.91 -4.23
C GLU A 558 11.90 -19.10 -2.92
N GLN A 559 12.57 -19.48 -1.83
CA GLN A 559 11.91 -19.93 -0.59
C GLN A 559 12.72 -19.75 0.69
N TYR A 560 13.98 -19.32 0.61
CA TYR A 560 14.86 -19.22 1.77
C TYR A 560 15.32 -17.79 1.98
N MET A 561 14.92 -17.22 3.12
CA MET A 561 15.30 -15.88 3.55
C MET A 561 15.94 -15.92 4.93
N VAL A 562 17.01 -15.14 5.11
CA VAL A 562 17.75 -15.02 6.37
C VAL A 562 17.93 -13.55 6.72
N VAL A 563 17.64 -13.21 7.98
CA VAL A 563 17.89 -11.89 8.56
C VAL A 563 18.91 -12.06 9.68
N LYS A 564 20.02 -11.33 9.58
CA LYS A 564 21.06 -11.27 10.62
C LYS A 564 21.17 -9.86 11.16
N VAL A 565 21.03 -9.72 12.48
CA VAL A 565 21.18 -8.46 13.20
C VAL A 565 22.36 -8.53 14.17
N PRO A 566 23.16 -7.46 14.30
CA PRO A 566 24.28 -7.46 15.23
C PRO A 566 23.79 -7.36 16.68
N ALA A 567 24.63 -7.80 17.62
CA ALA A 567 24.33 -7.82 19.06
C ALA A 567 23.84 -6.48 19.64
N SER A 568 24.15 -5.35 18.99
CA SER A 568 23.69 -4.03 19.41
C SER A 568 22.16 -3.86 19.31
N PHE A 569 21.49 -4.67 18.47
CA PHE A 569 20.02 -4.71 18.33
C PHE A 569 19.34 -5.66 19.34
N MET A 570 20.09 -6.27 20.26
CA MET A 570 19.53 -7.21 21.25
C MET A 570 18.47 -6.50 22.12
N GLY A 571 17.26 -7.06 22.16
CA GLY A 571 16.08 -6.51 22.83
C GLY A 571 15.43 -5.31 22.13
N ARG A 572 15.84 -4.97 20.90
CA ARG A 572 15.37 -3.79 20.15
C ARG A 572 14.50 -4.13 18.94
N MET A 573 14.46 -5.41 18.59
CA MET A 573 13.67 -5.91 17.48
C MET A 573 12.28 -6.30 17.96
N CYS A 574 11.32 -6.32 17.05
CA CYS A 574 10.09 -7.10 17.21
C CYS A 574 9.52 -7.46 15.84
N GLY A 575 8.55 -8.36 15.82
CA GLY A 575 7.99 -8.96 14.60
C GLY A 575 7.91 -10.47 14.73
N MET A 576 7.64 -11.15 13.61
CA MET A 576 7.61 -12.61 13.55
C MET A 576 8.97 -13.28 13.88
N CYS A 577 10.08 -12.54 13.76
CA CYS A 577 11.41 -12.97 14.17
C CYS A 577 11.68 -12.86 15.68
N GLY A 578 10.71 -12.46 16.50
CA GLY A 578 10.87 -12.26 17.94
C GLY A 578 11.62 -10.99 18.30
N ASN A 579 11.96 -10.84 19.59
CA ASN A 579 12.49 -9.60 20.15
C ASN A 579 14.03 -9.58 20.32
N PHE A 580 14.69 -10.71 20.02
CA PHE A 580 16.15 -10.89 20.10
C PHE A 580 16.72 -10.51 21.47
N ASN A 581 16.17 -11.02 22.56
CA ASN A 581 16.64 -10.73 23.91
C ASN A 581 17.32 -11.93 24.60
N GLY A 582 17.48 -13.03 23.88
CA GLY A 582 18.07 -14.29 24.36
C GLY A 582 17.08 -15.23 25.05
N LYS A 583 15.77 -14.93 25.05
CA LYS A 583 14.72 -15.76 25.65
C LYS A 583 13.77 -16.25 24.59
N LYS A 584 13.48 -17.55 24.61
CA LYS A 584 12.55 -18.18 23.66
C LYS A 584 11.09 -17.99 24.04
N ASP A 585 10.82 -17.89 25.35
CA ASP A 585 9.46 -17.98 25.88
C ASP A 585 8.61 -16.74 25.58
N ASP A 586 9.22 -15.65 25.11
CA ASP A 586 8.58 -14.38 24.73
C ASP A 586 8.76 -14.02 23.25
N ASP A 587 9.29 -14.93 22.43
CA ASP A 587 9.51 -14.70 21.00
C ASP A 587 8.20 -14.52 20.23
N LEU A 588 7.11 -15.18 20.68
CA LEU A 588 5.80 -15.14 20.02
C LEU A 588 4.93 -13.99 20.56
N THR A 589 5.56 -12.84 20.82
CA THR A 589 4.88 -11.65 21.32
C THR A 589 4.20 -10.90 20.17
N ILE A 590 2.93 -10.52 20.36
CA ILE A 590 2.16 -9.71 19.41
C ILE A 590 2.40 -8.21 19.69
N PRO A 591 2.03 -7.28 18.79
CA PRO A 591 2.33 -5.85 18.95
C PRO A 591 1.80 -5.20 20.25
N SER A 592 0.80 -5.79 20.91
CA SER A 592 0.31 -5.33 22.22
C SER A 592 1.21 -5.69 23.40
N GLY A 593 2.31 -6.42 23.17
CA GLY A 593 3.25 -6.86 24.22
C GLY A 593 2.86 -8.15 24.94
N SER A 594 1.74 -8.78 24.57
CA SER A 594 1.32 -10.08 25.12
C SER A 594 1.76 -11.24 24.23
N LEU A 595 1.91 -12.44 24.81
CA LEU A 595 2.12 -13.66 24.04
C LEU A 595 0.91 -14.00 23.17
N ALA A 596 1.17 -14.43 21.94
CA ALA A 596 0.13 -14.88 21.02
C ALA A 596 -0.57 -16.14 21.56
N ALA A 597 -1.91 -16.17 21.44
CA ALA A 597 -2.70 -17.33 21.84
C ALA A 597 -2.50 -18.55 20.91
N SER A 598 -2.06 -18.31 19.67
CA SER A 598 -1.77 -19.32 18.65
C SER A 598 -0.87 -18.74 17.56
N ILE A 599 -0.28 -19.59 16.72
CA ILE A 599 0.54 -19.13 15.58
C ILE A 599 -0.27 -18.33 14.54
N PRO A 600 -1.51 -18.72 14.17
CA PRO A 600 -2.36 -17.86 13.34
C PRO A 600 -2.64 -16.49 13.99
N ALA A 601 -2.85 -16.45 15.31
CA ALA A 601 -3.04 -15.18 16.02
C ALA A 601 -1.76 -14.31 15.99
N LEU A 602 -0.57 -14.92 16.05
CA LEU A 602 0.70 -14.24 15.87
C LEU A 602 0.79 -13.62 14.46
N GLY A 603 0.59 -14.42 13.41
CA GLY A 603 0.66 -13.96 12.03
C GLY A 603 -0.34 -12.85 11.74
N LYS A 604 -1.60 -13.04 12.14
CA LYS A 604 -2.65 -12.00 12.02
C LYS A 604 -2.26 -10.68 12.68
N SER A 605 -1.57 -10.74 13.82
CA SER A 605 -1.16 -9.54 14.57
C SER A 605 -0.01 -8.78 13.91
N TRP A 606 0.83 -9.47 13.12
CA TRP A 606 1.99 -8.90 12.43
C TRP A 606 1.75 -8.69 10.92
N ARG A 607 0.52 -8.87 10.45
CA ARG A 607 0.11 -8.61 9.06
C ARG A 607 0.19 -7.12 8.72
N VAL A 608 0.65 -6.80 7.51
CA VAL A 608 0.69 -5.42 6.99
C VAL A 608 -0.70 -5.02 6.46
N PRO A 609 -1.31 -3.90 6.90
CA PRO A 609 -2.62 -3.44 6.43
C PRO A 609 -2.54 -2.50 5.20
N GLY A 610 -3.60 -2.45 4.40
CA GLY A 610 -3.82 -1.57 3.26
C GLY A 610 -3.34 -2.04 1.87
N LEU A 611 -3.00 -3.31 1.64
CA LEU A 611 -2.47 -3.77 0.34
C LEU A 611 -3.56 -4.23 -0.66
N PRO A 612 -3.41 -3.99 -1.99
CA PRO A 612 -4.42 -4.33 -3.01
C PRO A 612 -4.82 -5.82 -3.08
N GLY A 613 -3.99 -6.73 -2.58
CA GLY A 613 -4.26 -8.19 -2.53
C GLY A 613 -5.11 -8.64 -1.34
N GLU A 614 -5.50 -7.74 -0.43
CA GLU A 614 -6.22 -8.06 0.81
C GLU A 614 -7.57 -8.72 0.62
N ALA A 615 -8.22 -8.52 -0.53
CA ALA A 615 -9.51 -9.15 -0.84
C ALA A 615 -9.41 -10.68 -0.99
N TYR A 616 -8.19 -11.23 -1.15
CA TYR A 616 -7.94 -12.64 -1.44
C TYR A 616 -7.12 -13.36 -0.34
N CYS A 617 -6.80 -12.66 0.75
CA CYS A 617 -6.14 -13.26 1.92
C CYS A 617 -7.08 -14.26 2.60
N THR A 618 -6.69 -15.53 2.71
CA THR A 618 -7.50 -16.54 3.39
C THR A 618 -7.14 -16.59 4.87
N ASP A 619 -8.03 -16.09 5.73
CA ASP A 619 -7.91 -16.16 7.20
C ASP A 619 -8.23 -17.56 7.77
N ASP A 620 -8.63 -18.50 6.91
CA ASP A 620 -9.32 -19.71 7.33
C ASP A 620 -8.44 -20.96 7.20
N CYS A 621 -7.58 -21.17 8.18
CA CYS A 621 -7.14 -22.53 8.50
C CYS A 621 -8.30 -23.25 9.21
N THR A 622 -9.29 -23.73 8.46
CA THR A 622 -10.34 -24.67 8.94
C THR A 622 -9.73 -26.05 9.19
N GLY A 623 -8.86 -26.11 10.18
CA GLY A 623 -8.18 -27.31 10.60
C GLY A 623 -7.01 -26.93 11.46
N GLN A 624 -7.06 -27.30 12.74
CA GLN A 624 -5.84 -27.55 13.48
C GLN A 624 -4.93 -28.37 12.55
N CYS A 625 -3.70 -27.90 12.29
CA CYS A 625 -2.63 -28.74 11.75
C CYS A 625 -2.33 -29.81 12.81
N ASN A 626 -3.26 -30.74 12.98
CA ASN A 626 -3.00 -32.01 13.60
C ASN A 626 -1.93 -32.63 12.72
N VAL A 627 -0.74 -32.80 13.30
CA VAL A 627 0.22 -33.83 12.89
C VAL A 627 -0.60 -34.98 12.31
N TYR A 628 -0.51 -35.16 10.99
CA TYR A 628 -1.38 -36.02 10.19
C TYR A 628 -1.46 -37.42 10.83
N LYS A 629 -2.52 -37.67 11.61
CA LYS A 629 -2.77 -38.95 12.29
C LYS A 629 -3.46 -39.97 11.37
N GLY A 630 -3.30 -39.84 10.05
CA GLY A 630 -4.10 -40.57 9.06
C GLY A 630 -3.35 -41.19 7.88
N GLU A 631 -2.02 -41.08 7.78
CA GLU A 631 -1.27 -41.72 6.69
C GLU A 631 -0.99 -43.21 6.94
N SER A 632 -0.78 -43.96 5.86
CA SER A 632 -0.37 -45.35 5.97
C SER A 632 1.02 -45.43 6.61
N TRP A 633 1.29 -46.51 7.36
CA TRP A 633 2.61 -46.75 7.94
C TRP A 633 3.74 -46.76 6.88
N ILE A 634 3.41 -47.06 5.61
CA ILE A 634 4.36 -47.14 4.49
C ILE A 634 4.85 -45.75 4.08
N GLU A 635 3.94 -44.79 3.89
CA GLU A 635 4.30 -43.42 3.46
C GLU A 635 5.19 -42.72 4.48
N ARG A 636 4.92 -42.93 5.77
CA ARG A 636 5.76 -42.41 6.86
C ARG A 636 7.14 -43.06 6.87
N LEU A 637 7.24 -44.36 6.61
CA LEU A 637 8.52 -45.07 6.52
C LEU A 637 9.33 -44.66 5.28
N GLU A 638 8.67 -44.36 4.16
CA GLU A 638 9.31 -43.80 2.97
C GLU A 638 9.82 -42.39 3.23
N ALA A 639 9.03 -41.52 3.87
CA ALA A 639 9.44 -40.17 4.27
C ALA A 639 10.61 -40.19 5.27
N GLU A 640 10.52 -41.03 6.31
CA GLU A 640 11.60 -41.22 7.29
C GLU A 640 12.87 -41.74 6.62
N SER A 641 12.78 -42.74 5.74
CA SER A 641 13.95 -43.25 4.99
C SER A 641 14.53 -42.19 4.05
N PHE A 642 13.68 -41.38 3.42
CA PHE A 642 14.06 -40.36 2.46
C PHE A 642 14.71 -39.14 3.11
N CYS A 643 14.13 -38.61 4.18
CA CYS A 643 14.73 -37.51 4.94
C CYS A 643 15.92 -37.97 5.79
N GLN A 644 16.02 -39.26 6.13
CA GLN A 644 17.24 -39.81 6.73
C GLN A 644 18.46 -39.70 5.80
N LEU A 645 18.28 -39.58 4.48
CA LEU A 645 19.38 -39.25 3.56
C LEU A 645 19.99 -37.87 3.86
N VAL A 646 19.19 -36.89 4.32
CA VAL A 646 19.70 -35.60 4.80
C VAL A 646 20.56 -35.79 6.05
N THR A 647 20.16 -36.67 6.97
CA THR A 647 20.98 -37.00 8.15
C THR A 647 22.23 -37.80 7.80
N LEU A 648 22.21 -38.66 6.77
CA LEU A 648 23.40 -39.33 6.25
C LEU A 648 24.43 -38.34 5.69
N LEU A 649 23.99 -37.22 5.11
CA LEU A 649 24.90 -36.14 4.73
C LEU A 649 25.64 -35.57 5.94
N THR A 650 24.98 -35.48 7.10
CA THR A 650 25.55 -34.94 8.35
C THR A 650 26.57 -35.86 9.03
N ASP A 651 26.70 -37.11 8.58
CA ASP A 651 27.79 -38.02 8.94
C ASP A 651 28.73 -38.29 7.75
N GLY A 652 28.41 -37.75 6.56
CA GLY A 652 29.12 -37.88 5.28
C GLY A 652 29.65 -36.52 4.75
N PRO A 653 29.26 -36.06 3.54
CA PRO A 653 29.77 -34.81 2.93
C PRO A 653 29.59 -33.51 3.74
N LEU A 654 28.66 -33.50 4.70
CA LEU A 654 28.31 -32.36 5.57
C LEU A 654 28.69 -32.62 7.04
N ARG A 655 29.52 -33.64 7.32
CA ARG A 655 29.90 -34.03 8.69
C ARG A 655 30.49 -32.90 9.52
N ASP A 656 31.26 -32.04 8.89
CA ASP A 656 31.94 -30.94 9.56
C ASP A 656 30.94 -29.83 9.96
N CYS A 657 29.76 -29.80 9.35
CA CYS A 657 28.69 -28.83 9.59
C CYS A 657 27.91 -29.05 10.89
N LYS A 658 27.74 -30.31 11.27
CA LYS A 658 26.88 -30.76 12.39
C LYS A 658 27.29 -30.15 13.73
N SER A 659 28.57 -29.81 13.88
CA SER A 659 29.12 -29.18 15.08
C SER A 659 28.68 -27.73 15.27
N LEU A 660 28.17 -27.07 14.21
CA LEU A 660 27.84 -25.65 14.20
C LEU A 660 26.37 -25.37 13.84
N ILE A 661 25.77 -26.15 12.95
CA ILE A 661 24.37 -26.01 12.52
C ILE A 661 23.63 -27.32 12.78
N ASP A 662 22.68 -27.30 13.73
CA ASP A 662 21.87 -28.46 14.09
C ASP A 662 21.04 -28.93 12.88
N PRO A 663 21.28 -30.15 12.35
CA PRO A 663 20.55 -30.65 11.20
C PRO A 663 19.12 -31.08 11.51
N LYS A 664 18.74 -31.19 12.80
CA LYS A 664 17.42 -31.68 13.22
C LYS A 664 16.28 -30.88 12.60
N VAL A 665 16.44 -29.56 12.51
CA VAL A 665 15.42 -28.66 11.96
C VAL A 665 15.23 -28.87 10.46
N PHE A 666 16.31 -29.07 9.71
CA PHE A 666 16.25 -29.34 8.28
C PHE A 666 15.66 -30.72 7.99
N TYR A 667 15.89 -31.70 8.88
CA TYR A 667 15.26 -33.01 8.83
C TYR A 667 13.75 -32.94 9.10
N GLU A 668 13.33 -32.20 10.13
CA GLU A 668 11.92 -32.03 10.47
C GLU A 668 11.15 -31.27 9.38
N ASN A 669 11.74 -30.23 8.80
CA ASN A 669 11.18 -29.52 7.65
C ASN A 669 11.11 -30.43 6.42
N CYS A 670 12.15 -31.22 6.14
CA CYS A 670 12.12 -32.22 5.06
C CYS A 670 10.95 -33.19 5.21
N LEU A 671 10.70 -33.71 6.42
CA LEU A 671 9.59 -34.63 6.66
C LEU A 671 8.24 -33.95 6.41
N PHE A 672 8.10 -32.71 6.87
CA PHE A 672 6.90 -31.92 6.67
C PHE A 672 6.61 -31.67 5.17
N ASP A 673 7.63 -31.19 4.45
CA ASP A 673 7.53 -30.89 3.01
C ASP A 673 7.32 -32.16 2.16
N TYR A 674 7.94 -33.28 2.52
CA TYR A 674 7.81 -34.55 1.81
C TYR A 674 6.39 -35.10 1.87
N CYS A 675 5.74 -35.04 3.05
CA CYS A 675 4.36 -35.47 3.25
C CYS A 675 3.36 -34.56 2.53
N MET A 676 3.61 -33.25 2.47
CA MET A 676 2.79 -32.29 1.72
C MET A 676 2.91 -32.46 0.19
N GLY A 677 4.09 -32.87 -0.31
CA GLY A 677 4.40 -32.98 -1.73
C GLY A 677 4.31 -34.38 -2.37
N LYS A 678 3.94 -35.43 -1.62
CA LYS A 678 3.91 -36.84 -2.09
C LYS A 678 5.18 -37.28 -2.85
N GLY A 679 6.35 -37.25 -2.21
CA GLY A 679 7.53 -37.98 -2.71
C GLY A 679 8.47 -37.23 -3.67
N TYR A 680 8.47 -35.90 -3.69
CA TYR A 680 9.25 -35.14 -4.67
C TYR A 680 10.74 -35.00 -4.30
N LYS A 681 11.63 -35.62 -5.12
CA LYS A 681 13.10 -35.45 -5.07
C LYS A 681 13.56 -33.98 -5.10
N LYS A 682 12.76 -33.09 -5.68
CA LYS A 682 13.01 -31.64 -5.75
C LYS A 682 13.13 -31.00 -4.36
N PHE A 683 12.25 -31.35 -3.40
CA PHE A 683 12.29 -30.78 -2.04
C PHE A 683 13.55 -31.19 -1.30
N LEU A 684 13.94 -32.46 -1.40
CA LEU A 684 15.21 -32.95 -0.83
C LEU A 684 16.41 -32.16 -1.36
N CYS A 685 16.49 -31.97 -2.67
CA CYS A 685 17.59 -31.23 -3.29
C CYS A 685 17.62 -29.77 -2.83
N LYS A 686 16.46 -29.14 -2.64
CA LYS A 686 16.36 -27.77 -2.14
C LYS A 686 16.75 -27.66 -0.67
N THR A 687 16.25 -28.54 0.19
CA THR A 687 16.63 -28.60 1.61
C THR A 687 18.13 -28.86 1.80
N ALA A 688 18.68 -29.81 1.05
CA ALA A 688 20.12 -30.08 1.05
C ALA A 688 20.95 -28.89 0.52
N GLN A 689 20.43 -28.17 -0.48
CA GLN A 689 21.06 -26.95 -1.00
C GLN A 689 21.07 -25.83 0.04
N ILE A 690 19.96 -25.59 0.75
CA ILE A 690 19.87 -24.56 1.80
C ILE A 690 20.81 -24.89 2.97
N TYR A 691 20.83 -26.14 3.43
CA TYR A 691 21.76 -26.56 4.48
C TYR A 691 23.22 -26.43 4.05
N THR A 692 23.53 -26.79 2.80
CA THR A 692 24.87 -26.61 2.22
C THR A 692 25.27 -25.14 2.14
N ASP A 693 24.39 -24.25 1.67
CA ASP A 693 24.65 -22.81 1.58
C ASP A 693 24.93 -22.23 2.97
N ALA A 694 24.09 -22.54 3.96
CA ALA A 694 24.30 -22.13 5.35
C ALA A 694 25.64 -22.62 5.91
N CYS A 695 26.02 -23.86 5.58
CA CYS A 695 27.29 -24.47 5.98
C CYS A 695 28.51 -23.75 5.39
N GLN A 696 28.48 -23.55 4.07
CA GLN A 696 29.54 -22.91 3.32
C GLN A 696 29.75 -21.45 3.76
N ARG A 697 28.67 -20.72 4.03
CA ARG A 697 28.72 -19.34 4.58
C ARG A 697 29.30 -19.29 5.98
N ALA A 698 29.22 -20.38 6.74
CA ALA A 698 29.89 -20.52 8.02
C ALA A 698 31.40 -20.83 7.90
N GLY A 699 31.94 -20.93 6.67
CA GLY A 699 33.34 -21.22 6.39
C GLY A 699 33.68 -22.72 6.44
N ILE A 700 32.67 -23.59 6.43
CA ILE A 700 32.85 -25.03 6.48
C ILE A 700 32.92 -25.56 5.05
N HIS A 701 33.96 -26.35 4.76
CA HIS A 701 34.09 -27.00 3.47
C HIS A 701 33.07 -28.14 3.35
N VAL A 702 32.35 -28.18 2.23
CA VAL A 702 31.33 -29.18 1.95
C VAL A 702 31.79 -30.02 0.75
N HIS A 703 31.79 -31.35 0.92
CA HIS A 703 32.12 -32.28 -0.15
C HIS A 703 30.93 -32.53 -1.10
N ASP A 704 31.15 -33.24 -2.20
CA ASP A 704 30.13 -33.48 -3.24
C ASP A 704 28.92 -34.27 -2.71
N TRP A 705 27.87 -33.54 -2.35
CA TRP A 705 26.61 -34.08 -1.89
C TRP A 705 25.63 -34.34 -3.04
N ARG A 706 25.73 -33.59 -4.15
CA ARG A 706 24.75 -33.63 -5.26
C ARG A 706 24.79 -34.97 -5.97
N ASN A 707 25.99 -35.45 -6.31
CA ASN A 707 26.14 -36.75 -6.97
C ASN A 707 25.75 -37.90 -6.04
N LEU A 708 26.04 -37.78 -4.74
CA LEU A 708 25.75 -38.81 -3.74
C LEU A 708 24.24 -39.09 -3.61
N ILE A 709 23.41 -38.04 -3.63
CA ILE A 709 21.93 -38.16 -3.53
C ILE A 709 21.24 -38.11 -4.91
N GLY A 710 22.00 -37.89 -5.98
CA GLY A 710 21.51 -37.77 -7.35
C GLY A 710 20.68 -36.52 -7.60
N CYS A 711 21.01 -35.40 -6.97
CA CYS A 711 20.42 -34.10 -7.29
C CYS A 711 21.08 -33.51 -8.54
N PRO A 712 20.31 -32.96 -9.48
CA PRO A 712 20.89 -32.37 -10.69
C PRO A 712 21.77 -31.17 -10.34
N GLU A 713 22.80 -30.95 -11.16
CA GLU A 713 23.57 -29.71 -11.13
C GLU A 713 22.69 -28.53 -11.55
N PRO A 714 22.87 -27.34 -10.95
CA PRO A 714 22.19 -26.12 -11.37
C PRO A 714 22.47 -25.80 -12.84
N LYS A 715 21.44 -25.45 -13.59
CA LYS A 715 21.60 -24.90 -14.94
C LYS A 715 22.21 -23.50 -14.84
N CYS A 716 23.31 -23.27 -15.53
CA CYS A 716 23.99 -21.98 -15.56
C CYS A 716 23.72 -21.22 -16.88
N PRO A 717 23.75 -19.88 -16.86
CA PRO A 717 23.60 -19.08 -18.08
C PRO A 717 24.64 -19.41 -19.16
N ALA A 718 24.35 -19.02 -20.40
CA ALA A 718 25.30 -19.17 -21.50
C ALA A 718 26.68 -18.58 -21.15
N ASN A 719 27.75 -19.29 -21.55
CA ASN A 719 29.15 -18.95 -21.24
C ASN A 719 29.51 -19.01 -19.75
N SER A 720 28.83 -19.83 -18.96
CA SER A 720 29.18 -20.11 -17.56
C SER A 720 29.06 -21.60 -17.21
N HIS A 721 29.63 -22.00 -16.09
CA HIS A 721 29.58 -23.36 -15.54
C HIS A 721 29.30 -23.34 -14.03
N PHE A 722 28.81 -24.45 -13.50
CA PHE A 722 28.57 -24.62 -12.07
C PHE A 722 29.89 -24.83 -11.31
N ASP A 723 30.05 -24.15 -10.18
CA ASP A 723 31.17 -24.30 -9.27
C ASP A 723 30.61 -24.45 -7.84
N SER A 724 31.05 -25.50 -7.14
CA SER A 724 30.62 -25.77 -5.76
C SER A 724 31.22 -24.81 -4.74
N CYS A 725 32.25 -24.04 -5.11
CA CYS A 725 32.94 -23.05 -4.29
C CYS A 725 33.32 -21.84 -5.17
N ALA A 726 32.31 -21.12 -5.63
CA ALA A 726 32.49 -20.06 -6.60
C ALA A 726 33.02 -18.76 -5.97
N CYS A 727 33.84 -18.05 -6.74
CA CYS A 727 34.18 -16.65 -6.52
C CYS A 727 34.19 -15.91 -7.87
N PRO A 728 33.00 -15.58 -8.38
CA PRO A 728 32.84 -15.12 -9.75
C PRO A 728 33.46 -13.73 -9.97
N ALA A 729 34.12 -13.55 -11.12
CA ALA A 729 34.60 -12.24 -11.57
C ALA A 729 33.48 -11.48 -12.28
N THR A 730 33.36 -10.18 -12.00
CA THR A 730 32.33 -9.30 -12.57
C THR A 730 32.96 -8.19 -13.40
N CYS A 731 32.17 -7.45 -14.15
CA CYS A 731 32.64 -6.29 -14.90
C CYS A 731 33.17 -5.17 -13.98
N GLU A 732 32.65 -5.05 -12.77
CA GLU A 732 33.11 -4.09 -11.75
C GLU A 732 34.35 -4.60 -11.02
N ASN A 733 34.45 -5.91 -10.81
CA ASN A 733 35.59 -6.55 -10.16
C ASN A 733 36.11 -7.73 -11.00
N PRO A 734 36.91 -7.46 -12.05
CA PRO A 734 37.44 -8.50 -12.94
C PRO A 734 38.48 -9.43 -12.27
N SER A 735 38.90 -9.13 -11.05
CA SER A 735 39.93 -9.88 -10.32
C SER A 735 39.56 -9.94 -8.83
N PRO A 736 38.58 -10.80 -8.48
CA PRO A 736 38.09 -10.86 -7.11
C PRO A 736 39.20 -11.27 -6.12
N PRO A 737 39.14 -10.79 -4.86
CA PRO A 737 40.20 -11.03 -3.86
C PRO A 737 40.39 -12.51 -3.56
N ALA A 738 41.62 -12.97 -3.33
CA ALA A 738 41.91 -14.38 -3.03
C ALA A 738 41.14 -14.93 -1.81
N ASP A 739 40.86 -14.06 -0.83
CA ASP A 739 40.18 -14.41 0.42
C ASP A 739 38.71 -14.82 0.23
N CYS A 740 38.07 -14.50 -0.90
CA CYS A 740 36.70 -14.93 -1.18
C CYS A 740 36.55 -16.47 -1.21
N LYS A 741 37.63 -17.20 -1.51
CA LYS A 741 37.64 -18.67 -1.52
C LYS A 741 37.52 -19.28 -0.13
N THR A 742 37.77 -18.50 0.93
CA THR A 742 37.69 -18.99 2.33
C THR A 742 36.25 -19.12 2.84
N LYS A 743 35.31 -18.37 2.25
CA LYS A 743 33.86 -18.41 2.53
C LYS A 743 33.05 -18.43 1.23
N CYS A 744 33.52 -19.21 0.26
CA CYS A 744 32.84 -19.39 -1.01
C CYS A 744 31.52 -20.14 -0.82
N VAL A 745 30.61 -19.97 -1.77
CA VAL A 745 29.34 -20.69 -1.83
C VAL A 745 29.17 -21.24 -3.24
N ALA A 746 28.36 -22.29 -3.39
CA ALA A 746 28.03 -22.82 -4.70
C ALA A 746 27.34 -21.76 -5.58
N SER A 747 27.79 -21.61 -6.83
CA SER A 747 27.22 -20.65 -7.79
C SER A 747 27.55 -21.04 -9.24
N CYS A 748 27.11 -20.22 -10.19
CA CYS A 748 27.59 -20.24 -11.57
C CYS A 748 28.75 -19.25 -11.75
N THR A 749 29.83 -19.69 -12.41
CA THR A 749 31.01 -18.88 -12.73
C THR A 749 31.14 -18.74 -14.24
N CYS A 750 31.40 -17.52 -14.73
CA CYS A 750 31.68 -17.29 -16.14
C CYS A 750 32.94 -18.04 -16.59
N ASN A 751 32.91 -18.58 -17.81
CA ASN A 751 34.05 -19.24 -18.42
C ASN A 751 35.20 -18.26 -18.65
N ASP A 752 36.43 -18.78 -18.80
CA ASP A 752 37.62 -17.96 -19.06
C ASP A 752 37.42 -16.99 -20.23
N GLY A 753 37.72 -15.71 -20.00
CA GLY A 753 37.53 -14.64 -20.99
C GLY A 753 36.20 -13.90 -20.90
N PHE A 754 35.26 -14.37 -20.06
CA PHE A 754 33.96 -13.74 -19.81
C PHE A 754 33.89 -13.16 -18.40
N LEU A 755 33.03 -12.16 -18.20
CA LEU A 755 32.75 -11.52 -16.92
C LEU A 755 31.25 -11.38 -16.71
N TRP A 756 30.80 -11.40 -15.45
CA TRP A 756 29.41 -11.10 -15.12
C TRP A 756 29.08 -9.64 -15.41
N SER A 757 28.07 -9.44 -16.25
CA SER A 757 27.45 -8.16 -16.59
C SER A 757 25.96 -8.25 -16.25
N GLY A 758 25.58 -7.71 -15.08
CA GLY A 758 24.26 -7.91 -14.50
C GLY A 758 24.04 -9.39 -14.18
N ASN A 759 23.17 -10.06 -14.95
CA ASN A 759 22.88 -11.49 -14.78
C ASN A 759 23.29 -12.36 -15.99
N THR A 760 24.23 -11.87 -16.82
CA THR A 760 24.74 -12.62 -17.98
C THR A 760 26.27 -12.59 -18.05
N CYS A 761 26.87 -13.61 -18.64
CA CYS A 761 28.31 -13.65 -18.90
C CYS A 761 28.63 -13.08 -20.28
N VAL A 762 29.35 -11.96 -20.32
CA VAL A 762 29.73 -11.27 -21.55
C VAL A 762 31.25 -11.27 -21.73
N PRO A 763 31.78 -11.21 -22.97
CA PRO A 763 33.20 -10.96 -23.21
C PRO A 763 33.67 -9.68 -22.51
N LYS A 764 34.92 -9.65 -22.03
CA LYS A 764 35.48 -8.51 -21.28
C LYS A 764 35.29 -7.13 -21.95
N ASN A 765 35.29 -7.08 -23.28
CA ASN A 765 35.12 -5.84 -24.06
C ASN A 765 33.65 -5.39 -24.24
N GLN A 766 32.69 -6.17 -23.75
CA GLN A 766 31.25 -5.89 -23.77
C GLN A 766 30.71 -5.60 -22.36
N CYS A 767 31.59 -5.32 -21.40
CA CYS A 767 31.19 -4.85 -20.08
C CYS A 767 30.41 -3.54 -20.15
N GLY A 768 29.48 -3.40 -19.20
CA GLY A 768 28.62 -2.23 -19.07
C GLY A 768 29.29 -1.04 -18.36
N CYS A 769 28.46 -0.19 -17.76
CA CYS A 769 28.84 1.06 -17.13
C CYS A 769 28.31 1.15 -15.70
N ILE A 770 28.99 1.89 -14.83
CA ILE A 770 28.44 2.28 -13.53
C ILE A 770 27.89 3.69 -13.62
N TYR A 771 26.58 3.83 -13.51
CA TYR A 771 25.92 5.11 -13.33
C TYR A 771 25.97 5.52 -11.86
N SER A 772 26.44 6.73 -11.58
CA SER A 772 26.53 7.28 -10.22
C SER A 772 25.79 8.61 -10.14
N ASN A 773 24.82 8.71 -9.24
CA ASN A 773 24.07 9.94 -8.99
C ASN A 773 23.62 10.01 -7.53
N GLY A 774 23.73 11.17 -6.88
CA GLY A 774 23.16 11.40 -5.54
C GLY A 774 23.59 10.41 -4.46
N GLY A 775 24.78 9.81 -4.55
CA GLY A 775 25.25 8.78 -3.60
C GLY A 775 24.76 7.36 -3.88
N GLN A 776 24.05 7.14 -4.99
CA GLN A 776 23.67 5.82 -5.50
C GLN A 776 24.62 5.40 -6.63
N LYS A 777 24.90 4.10 -6.73
CA LYS A 777 25.60 3.48 -7.86
C LYS A 777 24.77 2.33 -8.41
N ARG A 778 24.48 2.40 -9.71
CA ARG A 778 23.70 1.42 -10.48
C ARG A 778 24.54 0.89 -11.62
N TYR A 779 24.60 -0.44 -11.78
CA TYR A 779 25.17 -1.05 -12.97
C TYR A 779 24.18 -0.99 -14.15
N LEU A 780 24.70 -0.61 -15.32
CA LEU A 780 23.99 -0.57 -16.60
C LEU A 780 24.72 -1.47 -17.59
N ARG A 781 24.00 -2.32 -18.32
CA ARG A 781 24.61 -3.11 -19.40
C ARG A 781 25.03 -2.24 -20.57
N ALA A 782 25.93 -2.74 -21.41
CA ALA A 782 26.27 -2.08 -22.67
C ALA A 782 25.00 -1.89 -23.53
N GLY A 783 24.73 -0.65 -23.95
CA GLY A 783 23.54 -0.25 -24.71
C GLY A 783 22.29 0.03 -23.86
N GLU A 784 22.29 -0.24 -22.55
CA GLU A 784 21.14 0.01 -21.68
C GLU A 784 20.88 1.51 -21.53
N SER A 785 19.61 1.89 -21.67
CA SER A 785 19.12 3.26 -21.45
C SER A 785 18.24 3.32 -20.21
N ILE A 786 18.43 4.35 -19.37
CA ILE A 786 17.62 4.60 -18.17
C ILE A 786 17.17 6.05 -18.11
N TRP A 787 16.06 6.31 -17.40
CA TRP A 787 15.69 7.64 -16.97
C TRP A 787 16.41 7.97 -15.65
N ALA A 788 17.23 9.02 -15.68
CA ALA A 788 18.12 9.40 -14.58
C ALA A 788 17.43 10.17 -13.45
N ASP A 789 16.22 10.66 -13.70
CA ASP A 789 15.42 11.46 -12.78
C ASP A 789 14.00 10.92 -12.66
N THR A 790 13.23 11.50 -11.74
CA THR A 790 11.86 11.07 -11.48
C THR A 790 10.83 11.63 -12.46
N THR A 791 11.23 12.56 -13.33
CA THR A 791 10.35 13.30 -14.25
C THR A 791 10.55 12.90 -15.71
N CYS A 792 11.41 11.91 -15.98
CA CYS A 792 11.81 11.48 -17.32
C CYS A 792 12.29 12.67 -18.16
N SER A 793 13.09 13.54 -17.55
CA SER A 793 13.67 14.72 -18.23
C SER A 793 15.09 14.47 -18.74
N THR A 794 15.74 13.42 -18.24
CA THR A 794 17.11 13.06 -18.57
C THR A 794 17.19 11.55 -18.86
N LYS A 795 17.57 11.20 -20.08
CA LYS A 795 17.78 9.81 -20.51
C LYS A 795 19.28 9.54 -20.58
N CYS A 796 19.76 8.51 -19.90
CA CYS A 796 21.17 8.12 -19.87
C CYS A 796 21.37 6.74 -20.49
N THR A 797 22.35 6.61 -21.38
CA THR A 797 22.67 5.38 -22.10
C THR A 797 24.11 4.97 -21.84
N CYS A 798 24.34 3.68 -21.59
CA CYS A 798 25.68 3.12 -21.49
C CYS A 798 26.27 2.83 -22.88
N ASN A 799 27.16 3.72 -23.35
CA ASN A 799 27.83 3.62 -24.65
C ASN A 799 29.32 3.35 -24.46
N SER A 800 29.78 2.17 -24.91
CA SER A 800 31.21 1.77 -24.88
C SER A 800 31.89 1.94 -23.51
N GLY A 801 31.21 1.51 -22.43
CA GLY A 801 31.73 1.61 -21.06
C GLY A 801 31.60 3.00 -20.42
N GLN A 802 30.97 3.98 -21.10
CA GLN A 802 30.69 5.30 -20.56
C GLN A 802 29.19 5.61 -20.54
N VAL A 803 28.71 6.28 -19.50
CA VAL A 803 27.32 6.75 -19.43
C VAL A 803 27.21 8.11 -20.13
N VAL A 804 26.31 8.21 -21.11
CA VAL A 804 26.01 9.43 -21.86
C VAL A 804 24.57 9.82 -21.60
N CYS A 805 24.32 11.03 -21.12
CA CYS A 805 22.98 11.52 -20.77
C CYS A 805 22.53 12.66 -21.68
N GLU A 806 21.27 12.62 -22.11
CA GLU A 806 20.62 13.62 -22.95
C GLU A 806 19.29 14.09 -22.33
N LYS A 807 18.86 15.30 -22.70
CA LYS A 807 17.55 15.81 -22.29
C LYS A 807 16.47 15.17 -23.15
N ALA A 808 15.39 14.73 -22.52
CA ALA A 808 14.21 14.20 -23.18
C ALA A 808 12.95 14.58 -22.37
N SER A 809 11.78 14.22 -22.87
CA SER A 809 10.50 14.42 -22.19
C SER A 809 9.52 13.34 -22.62
N CYS A 810 8.53 13.05 -21.78
CA CYS A 810 7.47 12.14 -22.17
C CYS A 810 6.61 12.72 -23.29
N PRO A 811 6.18 11.89 -24.26
CA PRO A 811 5.24 12.32 -25.29
C PRO A 811 3.87 12.67 -24.68
N ASP A 812 3.09 13.47 -25.40
CA ASP A 812 1.74 13.86 -24.99
C ASP A 812 0.88 12.62 -24.70
N GLY A 813 0.03 12.71 -23.66
CA GLY A 813 -0.79 11.59 -23.21
C GLY A 813 -0.01 10.51 -22.45
N SER A 814 1.25 10.74 -22.08
CA SER A 814 2.02 9.87 -21.19
C SER A 814 2.67 10.66 -20.06
N GLU A 815 2.90 10.01 -18.93
CA GLU A 815 3.60 10.57 -17.78
C GLU A 815 4.79 9.71 -17.37
N CYS A 816 5.73 10.31 -16.65
CA CYS A 816 6.85 9.57 -16.10
C CYS A 816 6.41 8.79 -14.86
N SER A 817 6.22 7.49 -15.01
CA SER A 817 5.85 6.59 -13.92
C SER A 817 6.71 5.32 -13.96
N ILE A 818 6.49 4.43 -13.00
CA ILE A 818 7.14 3.11 -12.96
C ILE A 818 6.03 2.08 -13.17
N VAL A 819 6.12 1.32 -14.27
CA VAL A 819 5.22 0.21 -14.59
C VAL A 819 6.06 -1.05 -14.72
N GLU A 820 5.68 -2.12 -14.01
CA GLU A 820 6.47 -3.38 -13.89
C GLU A 820 7.93 -3.16 -13.44
N GLY A 821 8.15 -2.16 -12.60
CA GLY A 821 9.48 -1.76 -12.15
C GLY A 821 10.34 -1.05 -13.19
N ILE A 822 9.83 -0.80 -14.39
CA ILE A 822 10.51 -0.04 -15.43
C ILE A 822 10.02 1.40 -15.36
N ARG A 823 10.92 2.31 -14.96
CA ARG A 823 10.68 3.75 -15.09
C ARG A 823 10.64 4.09 -16.58
N GLY A 824 9.57 4.73 -17.02
CA GLY A 824 9.33 5.06 -18.42
C GLY A 824 8.25 6.10 -18.57
N CYS A 825 8.03 6.50 -19.82
CA CYS A 825 6.88 7.31 -20.18
C CYS A 825 5.74 6.36 -20.48
N HIS A 826 4.79 6.27 -19.54
CA HIS A 826 3.67 5.35 -19.62
C HIS A 826 2.37 6.13 -19.81
N PRO A 827 1.37 5.57 -20.51
CA PRO A 827 0.09 6.23 -20.72
C PRO A 827 -0.57 6.66 -19.40
N VAL A 828 -1.10 7.88 -19.34
CA VAL A 828 -1.84 8.39 -18.16
C VAL A 828 -3.19 7.70 -17.96
N SER A 829 -3.78 7.21 -19.04
CA SER A 829 -5.05 6.49 -19.05
C SER A 829 -5.16 5.60 -20.29
N HIS A 830 -6.22 4.80 -20.34
CA HIS A 830 -6.61 4.05 -21.53
C HIS A 830 -8.07 4.38 -21.86
N ALA A 831 -8.42 4.34 -23.14
CA ALA A 831 -9.81 4.35 -23.59
C ALA A 831 -10.18 2.99 -24.13
N ILE A 832 -11.44 2.62 -23.90
CA ILE A 832 -11.97 1.30 -24.20
C ILE A 832 -13.15 1.47 -25.16
N CYS A 833 -13.12 0.74 -26.28
CA CYS A 833 -14.25 0.58 -27.18
C CYS A 833 -14.81 -0.82 -27.02
N ASN A 834 -16.13 -0.94 -26.81
CA ASN A 834 -16.82 -2.21 -26.62
C ASN A 834 -17.77 -2.48 -27.78
N ILE A 835 -17.76 -3.73 -28.26
CA ILE A 835 -18.68 -4.23 -29.27
C ILE A 835 -19.32 -5.50 -28.68
N TYR A 836 -20.61 -5.45 -28.34
CA TYR A 836 -21.32 -6.58 -27.75
C TYR A 836 -22.69 -6.79 -28.40
N GLY A 837 -23.17 -8.03 -28.42
CA GLY A 837 -24.51 -8.32 -28.93
C GLY A 837 -24.70 -8.11 -30.42
N ASP A 838 -25.90 -7.66 -30.82
CA ASP A 838 -26.25 -7.41 -32.23
C ASP A 838 -26.14 -5.93 -32.65
N PRO A 839 -24.97 -5.58 -33.18
CA PRO A 839 -23.83 -5.17 -32.41
C PRO A 839 -24.10 -3.76 -31.86
N HIS A 840 -24.10 -3.71 -30.54
CA HIS A 840 -24.07 -2.49 -29.75
C HIS A 840 -22.62 -2.03 -29.65
N TYR A 841 -22.38 -0.77 -29.98
CA TYR A 841 -21.07 -0.14 -29.93
C TYR A 841 -21.05 0.90 -28.81
N ASN A 842 -20.00 0.86 -27.99
CA ASN A 842 -19.58 1.96 -27.15
C ASN A 842 -18.22 2.45 -27.66
N THR A 843 -18.15 3.70 -28.10
CA THR A 843 -16.91 4.31 -28.64
C THR A 843 -15.92 4.64 -27.53
N PHE A 844 -14.68 5.01 -27.91
CA PHE A 844 -13.66 5.47 -26.97
C PHE A 844 -14.09 6.70 -26.13
N ASP A 845 -14.97 7.55 -26.68
CA ASP A 845 -15.50 8.74 -26.01
C ASP A 845 -16.88 8.49 -25.37
N ASN A 846 -17.27 7.21 -25.22
CA ASN A 846 -18.47 6.75 -24.53
C ASN A 846 -19.80 7.12 -25.24
N SER A 847 -19.79 7.20 -26.58
CA SER A 847 -21.00 7.25 -27.41
C SER A 847 -21.55 5.86 -27.62
N THR A 848 -22.86 5.69 -27.43
CA THR A 848 -23.55 4.41 -27.61
C THR A 848 -24.41 4.43 -28.86
N TYR A 849 -24.30 3.39 -29.71
CA TYR A 849 -25.13 3.24 -30.91
C TYR A 849 -25.22 1.78 -31.37
N ASN A 850 -26.20 1.47 -32.22
CA ASN A 850 -26.45 0.12 -32.73
C ASN A 850 -26.23 0.10 -34.25
N PHE A 851 -25.50 -0.89 -34.77
CA PHE A 851 -25.21 -0.99 -36.20
C PHE A 851 -25.17 -2.43 -36.73
N GLN A 852 -26.30 -2.92 -37.25
CA GLN A 852 -26.50 -4.33 -37.64
C GLN A 852 -25.94 -4.72 -39.03
N GLY A 853 -24.76 -4.20 -39.37
CA GLY A 853 -24.10 -4.47 -40.65
C GLY A 853 -23.46 -5.86 -40.71
N THR A 854 -23.55 -6.56 -41.84
CA THR A 854 -23.06 -7.96 -42.03
C THR A 854 -21.79 -8.06 -42.89
N CYS A 855 -20.97 -7.01 -42.87
CA CYS A 855 -19.74 -6.91 -43.65
C CYS A 855 -18.50 -6.95 -42.75
N THR A 856 -17.34 -6.79 -43.37
CA THR A 856 -16.07 -6.49 -42.70
C THR A 856 -15.91 -4.99 -42.52
N TYR A 857 -15.61 -4.55 -41.30
CA TYR A 857 -15.50 -3.14 -40.94
C TYR A 857 -14.18 -2.83 -40.24
N THR A 858 -13.58 -1.69 -40.56
CA THR A 858 -12.50 -1.13 -39.73
C THR A 858 -13.13 -0.53 -38.48
N VAL A 859 -12.94 -1.18 -37.33
CA VAL A 859 -13.54 -0.73 -36.07
C VAL A 859 -12.67 0.28 -35.36
N ALA A 860 -11.35 0.09 -35.35
CA ALA A 860 -10.41 1.05 -34.80
C ALA A 860 -9.08 0.95 -35.58
N GLN A 861 -8.47 2.08 -35.91
CA GLN A 861 -7.10 2.11 -36.43
C GLN A 861 -6.40 3.39 -36.02
N GLY A 862 -5.07 3.37 -36.00
CA GLY A 862 -4.26 4.56 -35.80
C GLY A 862 -4.32 5.49 -37.01
N CYS A 863 -4.83 6.71 -36.81
CA CYS A 863 -5.01 7.74 -37.82
C CYS A 863 -4.11 8.96 -37.53
N HIS A 864 -3.66 9.66 -38.57
CA HIS A 864 -2.85 10.89 -38.44
C HIS A 864 -1.56 10.73 -37.62
N LEU A 865 -0.87 9.60 -37.81
CA LEU A 865 0.37 9.25 -37.10
C LEU A 865 1.64 9.84 -37.72
N GLU A 866 1.55 10.54 -38.86
CA GLU A 866 2.70 11.13 -39.54
C GLU A 866 3.44 12.12 -38.62
N GLY A 867 4.76 11.96 -38.51
CA GLY A 867 5.60 12.77 -37.63
C GLY A 867 5.53 12.42 -36.14
N THR A 868 4.80 11.37 -35.76
CA THR A 868 4.73 10.86 -34.37
C THR A 868 5.64 9.64 -34.17
N HIS A 869 5.85 9.26 -32.91
CA HIS A 869 6.54 8.02 -32.52
C HIS A 869 5.56 6.86 -32.22
N LEU A 870 4.28 7.00 -32.60
CA LEU A 870 3.24 6.01 -32.31
C LEU A 870 3.27 4.85 -33.32
N THR A 871 2.95 3.65 -32.85
CA THR A 871 2.92 2.44 -33.65
C THR A 871 1.61 2.35 -34.44
N PRO A 872 1.63 2.20 -35.78
CA PRO A 872 0.42 1.96 -36.55
C PRO A 872 -0.23 0.62 -36.19
N PHE A 873 -1.55 0.61 -36.04
CA PHE A 873 -2.36 -0.58 -35.86
C PHE A 873 -3.72 -0.45 -36.57
N ALA A 874 -4.35 -1.59 -36.88
CA ALA A 874 -5.75 -1.65 -37.28
C ALA A 874 -6.44 -2.86 -36.64
N VAL A 875 -7.67 -2.67 -36.19
CA VAL A 875 -8.58 -3.71 -35.72
C VAL A 875 -9.77 -3.74 -36.67
N ILE A 876 -10.03 -4.91 -37.23
CA ILE A 876 -11.03 -5.14 -38.27
C ILE A 876 -11.97 -6.25 -37.77
N VAL A 877 -13.28 -6.03 -37.85
CA VAL A 877 -14.29 -7.01 -37.40
C VAL A 877 -15.18 -7.40 -38.57
N GLU A 878 -15.31 -8.70 -38.80
CA GLU A 878 -16.30 -9.29 -39.70
C GLU A 878 -17.54 -9.69 -38.91
N ASN A 879 -18.67 -9.09 -39.24
CA ASN A 879 -19.97 -9.43 -38.68
C ASN A 879 -20.73 -10.35 -39.64
N GLU A 880 -21.40 -11.37 -39.13
CA GLU A 880 -22.30 -12.22 -39.93
C GLU A 880 -23.66 -12.37 -39.26
N LYS A 881 -24.66 -12.77 -40.04
CA LYS A 881 -25.98 -13.12 -39.50
C LYS A 881 -25.88 -14.25 -38.50
N TRP A 882 -26.46 -14.08 -37.31
CA TRP A 882 -26.29 -15.02 -36.20
C TRP A 882 -27.19 -16.25 -36.32
N THR A 883 -26.91 -17.11 -37.30
CA THR A 883 -27.73 -18.28 -37.63
C THR A 883 -27.67 -19.40 -36.59
N GLU A 884 -26.76 -19.31 -35.62
CA GLU A 884 -26.61 -20.30 -34.54
C GLU A 884 -27.77 -20.26 -33.54
N ILE A 885 -28.43 -19.11 -33.37
CA ILE A 885 -29.56 -18.98 -32.45
C ILE A 885 -30.91 -19.09 -33.16
N HIS A 886 -30.99 -18.65 -34.43
CA HIS A 886 -32.24 -18.68 -35.18
C HIS A 886 -32.02 -18.97 -36.66
N VAL A 887 -32.91 -19.75 -37.28
CA VAL A 887 -32.79 -20.21 -38.68
C VAL A 887 -32.88 -19.04 -39.68
N ASN A 888 -33.63 -17.99 -39.35
CA ASN A 888 -33.71 -16.74 -40.11
C ASN A 888 -33.46 -15.57 -39.15
N PRO A 889 -32.21 -15.23 -38.86
CA PRO A 889 -31.90 -14.19 -37.89
C PRO A 889 -32.05 -12.79 -38.54
N SER A 890 -32.69 -11.88 -37.81
CA SER A 890 -32.70 -10.44 -38.14
C SER A 890 -31.45 -9.73 -37.61
N VAL A 891 -30.55 -10.48 -36.98
CA VAL A 891 -29.45 -9.98 -36.14
C VAL A 891 -28.10 -10.49 -36.63
N SER A 892 -27.05 -9.73 -36.35
CA SER A 892 -25.65 -10.00 -36.70
C SER A 892 -24.77 -10.08 -35.46
N ALA A 893 -23.66 -10.80 -35.54
CA ALA A 893 -22.68 -10.90 -34.46
C ALA A 893 -21.26 -10.98 -35.04
N ALA A 894 -20.27 -10.60 -34.24
CA ALA A 894 -18.87 -10.73 -34.61
C ALA A 894 -18.52 -12.21 -34.88
N LYS A 895 -17.86 -12.44 -36.01
CA LYS A 895 -17.39 -13.76 -36.46
C LYS A 895 -15.86 -13.83 -36.47
N VAL A 896 -15.24 -12.76 -36.95
CA VAL A 896 -13.78 -12.67 -37.10
C VAL A 896 -13.31 -11.33 -36.57
N VAL A 897 -12.28 -11.35 -35.73
CA VAL A 897 -11.53 -10.17 -35.30
C VAL A 897 -10.12 -10.28 -35.86
N VAL A 898 -9.69 -9.28 -36.60
CA VAL A 898 -8.36 -9.20 -37.21
C VAL A 898 -7.61 -8.02 -36.60
N VAL A 899 -6.38 -8.26 -36.16
CA VAL A 899 -5.47 -7.24 -35.65
C VAL A 899 -4.24 -7.16 -36.55
N GLU A 900 -4.04 -6.00 -37.17
CA GLU A 900 -2.88 -5.68 -37.97
C GLU A 900 -1.92 -4.80 -37.15
N VAL A 901 -0.71 -5.29 -36.87
CA VAL A 901 0.29 -4.57 -36.06
C VAL A 901 1.70 -5.08 -36.35
N TYR A 902 2.70 -4.20 -36.39
CA TYR A 902 4.10 -4.57 -36.72
C TYR A 902 4.27 -5.33 -38.05
N GLY A 903 3.35 -5.15 -39.01
CA GLY A 903 3.34 -5.91 -40.26
C GLY A 903 2.86 -7.36 -40.12
N MET A 904 2.35 -7.75 -38.95
CA MET A 904 1.66 -9.01 -38.68
C MET A 904 0.14 -8.85 -38.83
N ILE A 905 -0.53 -9.93 -39.21
CA ILE A 905 -1.99 -10.03 -39.26
C ILE A 905 -2.41 -11.20 -38.36
N LEU A 906 -3.09 -10.88 -37.27
CA LEU A 906 -3.57 -11.84 -36.28
C LEU A 906 -5.07 -12.02 -36.45
N VAL A 907 -5.56 -13.25 -36.50
CA VAL A 907 -6.97 -13.55 -36.82
C VAL A 907 -7.57 -14.42 -35.73
N LEU A 908 -8.56 -13.88 -35.02
CA LEU A 908 -9.41 -14.61 -34.08
C LEU A 908 -10.73 -14.92 -34.78
N ARG A 909 -11.12 -16.19 -34.90
CA ARG A 909 -12.32 -16.62 -35.64
C ARG A 909 -13.17 -17.59 -34.82
N ARG A 910 -14.46 -17.23 -34.69
CA ARG A 910 -15.50 -18.07 -34.07
C ARG A 910 -15.58 -19.44 -34.74
N ASN A 911 -15.73 -20.50 -33.94
CA ASN A 911 -15.79 -21.91 -34.36
C ASN A 911 -14.52 -22.52 -34.98
N GLN A 912 -13.39 -21.79 -35.01
CA GLN A 912 -12.07 -22.37 -35.27
C GLN A 912 -11.27 -22.44 -33.95
N LEU A 913 -11.88 -23.11 -32.96
CA LEU A 913 -11.26 -23.36 -31.66
C LEU A 913 -9.90 -24.04 -31.89
N HIS A 914 -8.81 -23.40 -31.47
CA HIS A 914 -7.43 -23.91 -31.54
C HIS A 914 -6.74 -23.88 -32.92
N GLN A 915 -7.21 -23.08 -33.88
CA GLN A 915 -6.43 -22.79 -35.11
C GLN A 915 -6.42 -21.28 -35.40
N LEU A 916 -5.34 -20.59 -35.02
CA LEU A 916 -4.96 -19.33 -35.66
C LEU A 916 -4.58 -19.67 -37.11
N THR A 917 -5.49 -19.48 -38.06
CA THR A 917 -5.16 -19.67 -39.48
C THR A 917 -4.33 -18.51 -39.98
N GLU A 918 -3.12 -18.82 -40.46
CA GLU A 918 -2.22 -17.91 -41.17
C GLU A 918 -2.97 -17.07 -42.23
N ALA A 919 -2.81 -15.75 -42.16
CA ALA A 919 -2.87 -14.92 -43.35
C ALA A 919 -1.67 -13.94 -43.32
N LEU A 920 -0.52 -14.46 -43.77
CA LEU A 920 0.69 -13.73 -44.20
C LEU A 920 1.57 -13.09 -43.10
N VAL A 921 2.42 -13.91 -42.47
CA VAL A 921 3.80 -13.49 -42.13
C VAL A 921 4.76 -14.37 -42.93
N LYS A 922 5.65 -13.76 -43.70
CA LYS A 922 6.80 -14.45 -44.29
C LYS A 922 7.69 -14.94 -43.14
N LEU A 923 7.48 -16.17 -42.65
CA LEU A 923 8.48 -17.04 -42.00
C LEU A 923 7.81 -18.37 -41.57
N ASN A 924 8.01 -19.41 -42.39
CA ASN A 924 7.93 -20.83 -42.05
C ASN A 924 6.63 -21.42 -41.46
N HIS A 925 5.67 -21.70 -42.36
CA HIS A 925 4.66 -22.78 -42.33
C HIS A 925 4.56 -23.63 -41.04
N LEU A 926 3.92 -23.14 -39.98
CA LEU A 926 3.67 -23.92 -38.76
C LEU A 926 2.24 -23.67 -38.26
N SER A 927 1.45 -24.75 -38.21
CA SER A 927 0.13 -24.77 -37.57
C SER A 927 0.30 -24.56 -36.07
N ILE A 928 -0.27 -23.49 -35.52
CA ILE A 928 -0.02 -23.03 -34.15
C ILE A 928 -1.01 -23.70 -33.19
N LEU A 929 -0.51 -24.52 -32.27
CA LEU A 929 -1.28 -25.12 -31.17
C LEU A 929 -1.43 -24.14 -30.00
N ALA A 930 -2.56 -24.21 -29.31
CA ALA A 930 -2.93 -23.33 -28.19
C ALA A 930 -1.90 -23.31 -27.04
N GLY A 931 -1.59 -22.09 -26.58
CA GLY A 931 -0.66 -21.74 -25.51
C GLY A 931 -0.32 -20.24 -25.56
N VAL A 932 0.36 -19.71 -24.55
CA VAL A 932 0.88 -18.33 -24.55
C VAL A 932 1.99 -18.20 -25.59
N GLN A 933 1.80 -17.31 -26.56
CA GLN A 933 2.75 -17.09 -27.64
C GLN A 933 3.35 -15.67 -27.55
N CYS A 934 4.68 -15.60 -27.50
CA CYS A 934 5.44 -14.35 -27.64
C CYS A 934 5.93 -14.23 -29.09
N LEU A 935 5.39 -13.28 -29.83
CA LEU A 935 5.74 -12.96 -31.21
C LEU A 935 6.64 -11.73 -31.26
N ASP A 936 7.46 -11.63 -32.31
CA ASP A 936 8.38 -10.50 -32.57
C ASP A 936 9.22 -10.11 -31.33
N ASP A 937 10.03 -11.05 -30.82
CA ASP A 937 10.85 -10.89 -29.61
C ASP A 937 10.06 -10.43 -28.37
N GLY A 938 8.76 -10.78 -28.32
CA GLY A 938 7.87 -10.48 -27.20
C GLY A 938 7.11 -9.16 -27.31
N LYS A 939 7.19 -8.45 -28.45
CA LYS A 939 6.40 -7.22 -28.69
C LYS A 939 4.91 -7.47 -28.82
N VAL A 940 4.52 -8.70 -29.21
CA VAL A 940 3.12 -9.11 -29.24
C VAL A 940 2.97 -10.41 -28.47
N LYS A 941 1.98 -10.45 -27.59
CA LYS A 941 1.59 -11.62 -26.82
C LYS A 941 0.18 -12.03 -27.19
N VAL A 942 -0.02 -13.31 -27.45
CA VAL A 942 -1.34 -13.90 -27.72
C VAL A 942 -1.58 -15.00 -26.72
N GLN A 943 -2.70 -14.93 -26.00
CA GLN A 943 -3.03 -15.89 -24.95
C GLN A 943 -4.53 -15.93 -24.69
N GLN A 944 -5.00 -17.01 -24.08
CA GLN A 944 -6.34 -17.09 -23.50
C GLN A 944 -6.25 -16.66 -22.04
N GLU A 945 -7.21 -15.87 -21.55
CA GLU A 945 -7.36 -15.47 -20.14
C GLU A 945 -8.83 -15.65 -19.75
N GLY A 946 -9.11 -16.58 -18.84
CA GLY A 946 -10.48 -17.00 -18.54
C GLY A 946 -11.21 -17.48 -19.80
N VAL A 947 -12.36 -16.87 -20.11
CA VAL A 947 -13.11 -17.12 -21.37
C VAL A 947 -12.65 -16.25 -22.55
N GLU A 948 -11.79 -15.25 -22.31
CA GLU A 948 -11.36 -14.26 -23.31
C GLU A 948 -10.10 -14.70 -24.05
N ASN A 949 -10.01 -14.32 -25.34
CA ASN A 949 -8.77 -14.43 -26.11
C ASN A 949 -8.15 -13.06 -26.24
N VAL A 950 -6.93 -12.90 -25.74
CA VAL A 950 -6.26 -11.61 -25.55
C VAL A 950 -5.07 -11.49 -26.49
N ILE A 951 -5.03 -10.38 -27.24
CA ILE A 951 -3.87 -9.92 -27.98
C ILE A 951 -3.35 -8.66 -27.27
N LEU A 952 -2.13 -8.73 -26.76
CA LEU A 952 -1.46 -7.65 -26.05
C LEU A 952 -0.21 -7.22 -26.82
N THR A 953 0.04 -5.92 -26.89
CA THR A 953 1.26 -5.35 -27.48
C THR A 953 2.11 -4.62 -26.44
N ASP A 954 3.40 -4.45 -26.73
CA ASP A 954 4.36 -3.70 -25.92
C ASP A 954 4.06 -2.19 -25.80
N PHE A 955 3.24 -1.63 -26.68
CA PHE A 955 2.75 -0.26 -26.59
C PHE A 955 1.37 -0.15 -25.95
N SER A 956 0.88 -1.21 -25.27
CA SER A 956 -0.38 -1.22 -24.51
C SER A 956 -1.67 -1.15 -25.33
N LEU A 957 -1.66 -1.54 -26.62
CA LEU A 957 -2.89 -1.95 -27.30
C LEU A 957 -3.30 -3.33 -26.78
N ILE A 958 -4.55 -3.46 -26.35
CA ILE A 958 -5.17 -4.71 -25.92
C ILE A 958 -6.42 -4.96 -26.75
N VAL A 959 -6.55 -6.14 -27.34
CA VAL A 959 -7.76 -6.58 -28.04
C VAL A 959 -8.22 -7.90 -27.43
N THR A 960 -9.46 -7.94 -26.94
CA THR A 960 -10.07 -9.16 -26.38
C THR A 960 -11.26 -9.61 -27.21
N TYR A 961 -11.48 -10.93 -27.26
CA TYR A 961 -12.65 -11.53 -27.88
C TYR A 961 -13.01 -12.85 -27.20
N ASP A 962 -14.26 -12.95 -26.72
CA ASP A 962 -14.84 -14.15 -26.10
C ASP A 962 -15.17 -15.27 -27.12
N MET A 963 -14.87 -15.04 -28.40
CA MET A 963 -15.20 -15.89 -29.55
C MET A 963 -16.70 -16.04 -29.83
N VAL A 964 -17.56 -15.26 -29.18
CA VAL A 964 -19.02 -15.42 -29.26
C VAL A 964 -19.73 -14.08 -29.43
N TYR A 965 -19.64 -13.19 -28.45
CA TYR A 965 -20.57 -12.09 -28.22
C TYR A 965 -19.90 -10.74 -27.93
N HIS A 966 -18.66 -10.70 -27.45
CA HIS A 966 -18.03 -9.48 -26.91
C HIS A 966 -16.61 -9.27 -27.43
N VAL A 967 -16.34 -8.08 -27.99
CA VAL A 967 -15.01 -7.62 -28.41
C VAL A 967 -14.68 -6.32 -27.70
N THR A 968 -13.51 -6.25 -27.07
CA THR A 968 -13.00 -5.04 -26.44
C THR A 968 -11.70 -4.59 -27.11
N ILE A 969 -11.58 -3.28 -27.34
CA ILE A 969 -10.37 -2.65 -27.88
C ILE A 969 -9.94 -1.58 -26.90
N THR A 970 -8.76 -1.73 -26.31
CA THR A 970 -8.19 -0.78 -25.35
C THR A 970 -6.99 -0.10 -25.97
N VAL A 971 -7.04 1.23 -26.05
CA VAL A 971 -6.00 2.07 -26.65
C VAL A 971 -5.44 3.03 -25.59
N PRO A 972 -4.11 3.21 -25.50
CA PRO A 972 -3.52 4.11 -24.52
C PRO A 972 -3.73 5.59 -24.87
N SER A 973 -3.77 6.45 -23.86
CA SER A 973 -3.96 7.90 -23.98
C SER A 973 -2.94 8.62 -24.86
N SER A 974 -1.81 7.99 -25.18
CA SER A 974 -0.86 8.49 -26.17
C SER A 974 -1.45 8.57 -27.59
N TYR A 975 -2.56 7.86 -27.88
CA TYR A 975 -3.32 7.96 -29.13
C TYR A 975 -4.53 8.90 -29.04
N HIS A 976 -4.64 9.75 -28.02
CA HIS A 976 -5.75 10.71 -27.92
C HIS A 976 -5.84 11.60 -29.17
N GLY A 977 -6.98 11.57 -29.87
CA GLY A 977 -7.23 12.24 -31.14
C GLY A 977 -6.50 11.63 -32.34
N LYS A 978 -5.97 10.41 -32.19
CA LYS A 978 -5.17 9.67 -33.19
C LYS A 978 -5.77 8.32 -33.54
N THR A 979 -7.04 8.08 -33.23
CA THR A 979 -7.79 6.92 -33.71
C THR A 979 -8.84 7.33 -34.71
N CYS A 980 -9.37 6.36 -35.45
CA CYS A 980 -10.52 6.52 -36.33
C CYS A 980 -11.14 5.13 -36.60
N GLY A 981 -12.38 5.09 -37.07
CA GLY A 981 -13.15 3.87 -37.27
C GLY A 981 -14.51 3.94 -36.60
N LEU A 982 -15.19 2.79 -36.53
CA LEU A 982 -16.47 2.67 -35.80
C LEU A 982 -16.37 2.98 -34.29
N CYS A 983 -15.17 2.88 -33.70
CA CYS A 983 -14.91 3.21 -32.30
C CYS A 983 -14.66 4.70 -32.04
N GLY A 984 -14.77 5.57 -33.06
CA GLY A 984 -14.59 7.00 -32.92
C GLY A 984 -13.12 7.46 -32.97
N ASN A 985 -12.90 8.73 -32.63
CA ASN A 985 -11.60 9.40 -32.83
C ASN A 985 -10.79 9.59 -31.53
N PHE A 986 -11.39 9.21 -30.38
CA PHE A 986 -10.78 9.25 -29.05
C PHE A 986 -10.25 10.63 -28.66
N ASN A 987 -11.07 11.66 -28.76
CA ASN A 987 -10.67 13.05 -28.44
C ASN A 987 -11.39 13.63 -27.20
N GLY A 988 -12.19 12.81 -26.51
CA GLY A 988 -13.02 13.19 -25.37
C GLY A 988 -14.36 13.84 -25.71
N ASN A 989 -14.70 14.00 -26.99
CA ASN A 989 -15.93 14.63 -27.46
C ASN A 989 -16.85 13.63 -28.18
N LYS A 990 -17.70 12.97 -27.40
CA LYS A 990 -18.74 12.05 -27.88
C LYS A 990 -19.63 12.56 -29.03
N ASN A 991 -19.76 13.88 -29.22
CA ASN A 991 -20.62 14.42 -30.26
C ASN A 991 -20.01 14.36 -31.67
N ASP A 992 -18.71 14.05 -31.79
CA ASP A 992 -18.03 13.97 -33.08
C ASP A 992 -17.49 12.57 -33.41
N ASP A 993 -17.95 11.53 -32.72
CA ASP A 993 -17.48 10.15 -32.97
C ASP A 993 -17.84 9.62 -34.36
N PHE A 994 -18.87 10.17 -35.00
CA PHE A 994 -19.36 9.71 -36.31
C PHE A 994 -18.66 10.43 -37.48
N LEU A 995 -17.33 10.39 -37.48
CA LEU A 995 -16.51 10.88 -38.60
C LEU A 995 -16.41 9.83 -39.72
N LEU A 996 -16.67 10.28 -40.93
CA LEU A 996 -16.39 9.53 -42.15
C LEU A 996 -14.88 9.50 -42.42
N PRO A 997 -14.37 8.58 -43.27
CA PRO A 997 -12.96 8.53 -43.63
C PRO A 997 -12.39 9.81 -44.26
N ASP A 998 -13.25 10.69 -44.80
CA ASP A 998 -12.86 12.01 -45.34
C ASP A 998 -12.85 13.13 -44.28
N GLY A 999 -13.13 12.81 -43.02
CA GLY A 999 -13.15 13.72 -41.88
C GLY A 999 -14.46 14.48 -41.68
N LYS A 1000 -15.51 14.22 -42.48
CA LYS A 1000 -16.83 14.85 -42.29
C LYS A 1000 -17.66 14.13 -41.24
N GLU A 1001 -18.42 14.87 -40.44
CA GLU A 1001 -19.37 14.33 -39.47
C GLU A 1001 -20.71 13.94 -40.13
N THR A 1002 -21.33 12.85 -39.68
CA THR A 1002 -22.70 12.45 -40.02
C THR A 1002 -23.51 12.12 -38.77
N LYS A 1003 -24.83 12.30 -38.82
CA LYS A 1003 -25.77 11.84 -37.76
C LYS A 1003 -26.49 10.54 -38.14
N ASP A 1004 -26.31 10.07 -39.37
CA ASP A 1004 -26.92 8.84 -39.84
C ASP A 1004 -25.96 7.67 -39.62
N VAL A 1005 -26.31 6.81 -38.65
CA VAL A 1005 -25.50 5.65 -38.25
C VAL A 1005 -25.27 4.68 -39.41
N LYS A 1006 -26.24 4.53 -40.32
CA LYS A 1006 -26.11 3.67 -41.49
C LYS A 1006 -25.04 4.21 -42.46
N THR A 1007 -25.09 5.50 -42.76
CA THR A 1007 -24.07 6.17 -43.58
C THR A 1007 -22.69 6.10 -42.93
N PHE A 1008 -22.63 6.30 -41.61
CA PHE A 1008 -21.39 6.15 -40.85
C PHE A 1008 -20.79 4.75 -40.99
N GLY A 1009 -21.57 3.70 -40.68
CA GLY A 1009 -21.07 2.33 -40.73
C GLY A 1009 -20.74 1.84 -42.14
N ALA A 1010 -21.52 2.25 -43.15
CA ALA A 1010 -21.24 1.92 -44.55
C ALA A 1010 -19.90 2.52 -45.04
N ALA A 1011 -19.50 3.68 -44.50
CA ALA A 1011 -18.25 4.34 -44.91
C ALA A 1011 -16.99 3.65 -44.38
N TRP A 1012 -17.09 2.88 -43.29
CA TRP A 1012 -15.99 2.13 -42.67
C TRP A 1012 -15.89 0.67 -43.14
N LYS A 1013 -16.59 0.32 -44.23
CA LYS A 1013 -16.51 -1.01 -44.84
C LYS A 1013 -15.16 -1.27 -45.50
N VAL A 1014 -14.62 -2.46 -45.25
CA VAL A 1014 -13.46 -2.98 -45.97
C VAL A 1014 -13.95 -3.68 -47.24
N PRO A 1015 -13.51 -3.28 -48.45
CA PRO A 1015 -13.96 -3.90 -49.69
C PRO A 1015 -13.38 -5.31 -49.84
N VAL A 1016 -14.24 -6.34 -49.77
CA VAL A 1016 -13.86 -7.74 -50.00
C VAL A 1016 -14.40 -8.21 -51.36
N PRO A 1017 -13.54 -8.60 -52.32
CA PRO A 1017 -13.97 -9.02 -53.65
C PRO A 1017 -14.94 -10.21 -53.62
N GLY A 1018 -16.09 -10.06 -54.29
CA GLY A 1018 -17.07 -11.15 -54.43
C GLY A 1018 -18.02 -11.36 -53.24
N VAL A 1019 -17.88 -10.59 -52.16
CA VAL A 1019 -18.78 -10.63 -51.00
C VAL A 1019 -19.89 -9.60 -51.17
N VAL A 1020 -21.15 -10.04 -51.06
CA VAL A 1020 -22.33 -9.17 -50.99
C VAL A 1020 -22.88 -9.26 -49.57
N CYS A 1021 -22.96 -8.12 -48.89
CA CYS A 1021 -23.40 -8.02 -47.50
C CYS A 1021 -24.36 -6.84 -47.34
N ASP A 1022 -25.14 -6.84 -46.24
CA ASP A 1022 -26.18 -5.85 -45.96
C ASP A 1022 -25.66 -4.74 -45.01
N ASP A 1023 -26.10 -3.50 -45.25
CA ASP A 1023 -25.81 -2.30 -44.43
C ASP A 1023 -26.59 -2.25 -43.10
N GLY A 1024 -27.38 -3.27 -42.79
CA GLY A 1024 -28.24 -3.31 -41.62
C GLY A 1024 -29.50 -2.46 -41.76
N CYS A 1025 -30.30 -2.47 -40.70
CA CYS A 1025 -31.50 -1.66 -40.53
C CYS A 1025 -31.19 -0.36 -39.76
N ASN A 1026 -32.07 0.65 -39.83
CA ASN A 1026 -31.93 1.91 -39.09
C ASN A 1026 -33.27 2.32 -38.45
N GLY A 1027 -33.23 2.77 -37.20
CA GLY A 1027 -34.38 3.33 -36.49
C GLY A 1027 -35.59 2.41 -36.45
N ASP A 1028 -36.76 2.93 -36.81
CA ASP A 1028 -38.04 2.19 -36.81
C ASP A 1028 -38.10 1.01 -37.81
N VAL A 1029 -37.11 0.87 -38.68
CA VAL A 1029 -37.03 -0.20 -39.68
C VAL A 1029 -36.49 -1.50 -39.07
N CYS A 1030 -35.82 -1.43 -37.92
CA CYS A 1030 -35.35 -2.63 -37.20
C CYS A 1030 -36.50 -3.35 -36.50
N SER A 1031 -36.38 -4.68 -36.37
CA SER A 1031 -37.37 -5.49 -35.66
C SER A 1031 -37.48 -5.03 -34.20
N LYS A 1032 -38.68 -4.70 -33.75
CA LYS A 1032 -38.95 -4.28 -32.36
C LYS A 1032 -39.38 -5.48 -31.53
N CYS A 1033 -38.98 -5.50 -30.27
CA CYS A 1033 -39.46 -6.51 -29.34
C CYS A 1033 -40.97 -6.33 -29.05
N PRO A 1034 -41.81 -7.35 -29.23
CA PRO A 1034 -43.23 -7.28 -28.86
C PRO A 1034 -43.40 -7.00 -27.36
N GLU A 1035 -44.31 -6.09 -26.99
CA GLU A 1035 -44.46 -5.61 -25.60
C GLU A 1035 -44.76 -6.74 -24.59
N ASN A 1036 -45.47 -7.78 -25.03
CA ASN A 1036 -45.79 -8.94 -24.20
C ASN A 1036 -44.58 -9.86 -23.92
N LYS A 1037 -43.59 -9.89 -24.82
CA LYS A 1037 -42.32 -10.62 -24.61
C LYS A 1037 -41.32 -9.77 -23.84
N LYS A 1038 -41.30 -8.46 -24.11
CA LYS A 1038 -40.44 -7.48 -23.43
C LYS A 1038 -40.54 -7.55 -21.91
N LEU A 1039 -41.76 -7.58 -21.35
CA LEU A 1039 -41.99 -7.68 -19.90
C LEU A 1039 -41.42 -8.96 -19.27
N VAL A 1040 -41.35 -10.05 -20.03
CA VAL A 1040 -40.75 -11.32 -19.56
C VAL A 1040 -39.24 -11.17 -19.50
N PHE A 1041 -38.63 -10.66 -20.57
CA PHE A 1041 -37.17 -10.54 -20.69
C PHE A 1041 -36.58 -9.42 -19.82
N GLU A 1042 -37.34 -8.36 -19.51
CA GLU A 1042 -36.95 -7.35 -18.50
C GLU A 1042 -36.65 -8.00 -17.14
N LYS A 1043 -37.39 -9.06 -16.78
CA LYS A 1043 -37.13 -9.79 -15.55
C LYS A 1043 -35.82 -10.57 -15.63
N ASP A 1044 -35.53 -11.20 -16.77
CA ASP A 1044 -34.31 -11.99 -16.96
C ASP A 1044 -33.04 -11.12 -17.00
N CYS A 1045 -33.12 -9.91 -17.53
CA CYS A 1045 -32.01 -8.92 -17.54
C CYS A 1045 -31.86 -8.12 -16.24
N SER A 1046 -32.84 -8.19 -15.32
CA SER A 1046 -32.91 -7.31 -14.15
C SER A 1046 -31.68 -7.37 -13.22
N THR A 1047 -30.91 -8.46 -13.28
CA THR A 1047 -29.63 -8.60 -12.56
C THR A 1047 -28.67 -7.45 -12.86
N ILE A 1048 -28.64 -6.95 -14.10
CA ILE A 1048 -27.76 -5.86 -14.55
C ILE A 1048 -28.04 -4.56 -13.78
N ILE A 1049 -29.32 -4.22 -13.55
CA ILE A 1049 -29.76 -2.96 -12.92
C ILE A 1049 -30.09 -3.08 -11.43
N ASN A 1050 -29.95 -4.27 -10.84
CA ASN A 1050 -30.32 -4.48 -9.43
C ASN A 1050 -29.37 -3.72 -8.48
N PRO A 1051 -29.84 -2.70 -7.73
CA PRO A 1051 -28.98 -1.86 -6.90
C PRO A 1051 -28.41 -2.57 -5.66
N LEU A 1052 -28.94 -3.77 -5.34
CA LEU A 1052 -28.43 -4.66 -4.30
C LEU A 1052 -27.83 -5.95 -4.90
N GLY A 1053 -27.73 -6.02 -6.22
CA GLY A 1053 -27.27 -7.17 -6.98
C GLY A 1053 -25.74 -7.28 -7.06
N PRO A 1054 -25.23 -8.29 -7.77
CA PRO A 1054 -23.80 -8.56 -7.88
C PRO A 1054 -23.00 -7.43 -8.55
N PHE A 1055 -23.67 -6.61 -9.37
CA PHE A 1055 -23.06 -5.49 -10.11
C PHE A 1055 -23.26 -4.11 -9.46
N ALA A 1056 -23.82 -4.02 -8.25
CA ALA A 1056 -24.14 -2.73 -7.61
C ALA A 1056 -22.94 -1.79 -7.47
N ALA A 1057 -21.72 -2.33 -7.27
CA ALA A 1057 -20.50 -1.53 -7.22
C ALA A 1057 -20.13 -0.90 -8.59
N CYS A 1058 -20.55 -1.53 -9.68
CA CYS A 1058 -20.25 -1.09 -11.04
C CYS A 1058 -21.19 0.01 -11.55
N HIS A 1059 -22.40 0.15 -10.97
CA HIS A 1059 -23.39 1.13 -11.42
C HIS A 1059 -22.92 2.58 -11.36
N ASN A 1060 -21.96 2.89 -10.48
CA ASN A 1060 -21.35 4.22 -10.35
C ASN A 1060 -20.19 4.45 -11.34
N VAL A 1061 -19.75 3.41 -12.04
CA VAL A 1061 -18.63 3.43 -12.99
C VAL A 1061 -19.13 3.29 -14.43
N ILE A 1062 -19.99 2.29 -14.68
CA ILE A 1062 -20.64 2.05 -15.97
C ILE A 1062 -22.16 2.13 -15.76
N ASN A 1063 -22.82 3.03 -16.49
CA ASN A 1063 -24.27 3.16 -16.44
C ASN A 1063 -24.94 1.87 -16.96
N PRO A 1064 -25.70 1.12 -16.14
CA PRO A 1064 -26.27 -0.17 -16.52
C PRO A 1064 -27.42 -0.07 -17.53
N GLU A 1065 -27.99 1.12 -17.76
CA GLU A 1065 -29.23 1.30 -18.51
C GLU A 1065 -29.13 0.87 -19.99
N SER A 1066 -28.00 1.15 -20.66
CA SER A 1066 -27.78 0.69 -22.04
C SER A 1066 -27.71 -0.83 -22.10
N TYR A 1067 -26.85 -1.44 -21.28
CA TYR A 1067 -26.67 -2.89 -21.21
C TYR A 1067 -27.98 -3.62 -20.87
N PHE A 1068 -28.79 -3.08 -19.96
CA PHE A 1068 -30.10 -3.66 -19.65
C PHE A 1068 -31.05 -3.65 -20.84
N ARG A 1069 -31.17 -2.50 -21.53
CA ARG A 1069 -32.03 -2.38 -22.71
C ARG A 1069 -31.56 -3.27 -23.85
N ASP A 1070 -30.25 -3.32 -24.07
CA ASP A 1070 -29.59 -4.10 -25.11
C ASP A 1070 -29.76 -5.61 -24.82
N CYS A 1071 -29.62 -6.03 -23.55
CA CYS A 1071 -29.95 -7.39 -23.08
C CYS A 1071 -31.39 -7.79 -23.43
N VAL A 1072 -32.37 -6.95 -23.08
CA VAL A 1072 -33.80 -7.22 -23.37
C VAL A 1072 -34.03 -7.32 -24.88
N TYR A 1073 -33.35 -6.49 -25.67
CA TYR A 1073 -33.45 -6.50 -27.12
C TYR A 1073 -32.91 -7.80 -27.72
N ASP A 1074 -31.70 -8.20 -27.35
CA ASP A 1074 -31.00 -9.38 -27.87
C ASP A 1074 -31.71 -10.69 -27.52
N ILE A 1075 -32.21 -10.81 -26.29
CA ILE A 1075 -33.03 -11.97 -25.88
C ILE A 1075 -34.30 -12.03 -26.72
N CYS A 1076 -34.88 -10.89 -27.04
CA CYS A 1076 -36.11 -10.86 -27.82
C CYS A 1076 -35.88 -11.27 -29.28
N MET A 1077 -34.74 -10.87 -29.86
CA MET A 1077 -34.37 -11.24 -31.21
C MET A 1077 -33.89 -12.70 -31.33
N SER A 1078 -33.48 -13.29 -30.22
CA SER A 1078 -33.13 -14.71 -30.11
C SER A 1078 -34.28 -15.62 -29.66
N ASP A 1079 -35.51 -15.08 -29.56
CA ASP A 1079 -36.72 -15.80 -29.10
C ASP A 1079 -36.59 -16.41 -27.69
N GLY A 1080 -35.89 -15.73 -26.78
CA GLY A 1080 -35.74 -16.17 -25.39
C GLY A 1080 -34.59 -17.15 -25.16
N ASP A 1081 -33.59 -17.19 -26.04
CA ASP A 1081 -32.44 -18.08 -25.88
C ASP A 1081 -31.65 -17.76 -24.60
N ASN A 1082 -31.45 -18.78 -23.77
CA ASN A 1082 -30.83 -18.62 -22.46
C ASN A 1082 -29.32 -18.32 -22.55
N ASN A 1083 -28.63 -18.75 -23.61
CA ASN A 1083 -27.21 -18.40 -23.78
C ASN A 1083 -27.05 -16.91 -24.09
N THR A 1084 -27.98 -16.33 -24.84
CA THR A 1084 -28.00 -14.89 -25.14
C THR A 1084 -28.16 -14.06 -23.87
N ILE A 1085 -29.01 -14.47 -22.93
CA ILE A 1085 -29.13 -13.85 -21.59
C ILE A 1085 -27.77 -13.84 -20.89
N CYS A 1086 -27.11 -15.00 -20.84
CA CYS A 1086 -25.86 -15.18 -20.12
C CYS A 1086 -24.70 -14.42 -20.75
N ASN A 1087 -24.62 -14.36 -22.08
CA ASN A 1087 -23.61 -13.60 -22.79
C ASN A 1087 -23.78 -12.10 -22.57
N SER A 1088 -25.02 -11.60 -22.58
CA SER A 1088 -25.30 -10.19 -22.32
C SER A 1088 -24.92 -9.74 -20.91
N ILE A 1089 -25.24 -10.57 -19.90
CA ILE A 1089 -24.84 -10.29 -18.51
C ILE A 1089 -23.31 -10.43 -18.34
N ALA A 1090 -22.68 -11.41 -19.00
CA ALA A 1090 -21.23 -11.60 -18.97
C ALA A 1090 -20.47 -10.43 -19.61
N ALA A 1091 -21.01 -9.81 -20.67
CA ALA A 1091 -20.42 -8.61 -21.27
C ALA A 1091 -20.38 -7.44 -20.27
N TYR A 1092 -21.50 -7.16 -19.58
CA TYR A 1092 -21.53 -6.12 -18.55
C TYR A 1092 -20.59 -6.44 -17.39
N MET A 1093 -20.53 -7.71 -16.96
CA MET A 1093 -19.59 -8.17 -15.95
C MET A 1093 -18.13 -7.91 -16.35
N THR A 1094 -17.76 -8.29 -17.59
CA THR A 1094 -16.40 -8.18 -18.11
C THR A 1094 -15.98 -6.72 -18.19
N ASP A 1095 -16.88 -5.85 -18.66
CA ASP A 1095 -16.63 -4.41 -18.69
C ASP A 1095 -16.46 -3.85 -17.27
N CYS A 1096 -17.27 -4.27 -16.30
CA CYS A 1096 -17.06 -3.87 -14.90
C CYS A 1096 -15.64 -4.25 -14.39
N GLN A 1097 -15.15 -5.45 -14.71
CA GLN A 1097 -13.79 -5.87 -14.36
C GLN A 1097 -12.72 -5.06 -15.10
N ASN A 1098 -12.92 -4.74 -16.38
CA ASN A 1098 -12.01 -3.91 -17.17
C ASN A 1098 -11.84 -2.49 -16.59
N PHE A 1099 -12.87 -1.98 -15.91
CA PHE A 1099 -12.80 -0.72 -15.15
C PHE A 1099 -12.35 -0.88 -13.69
N GLY A 1100 -11.80 -2.04 -13.32
CA GLY A 1100 -11.23 -2.32 -12.00
C GLY A 1100 -12.27 -2.52 -10.88
N VAL A 1101 -13.54 -2.75 -11.22
CA VAL A 1101 -14.59 -2.97 -10.22
C VAL A 1101 -14.60 -4.42 -9.77
N THR A 1102 -14.53 -4.66 -8.46
CA THR A 1102 -14.74 -6.00 -7.89
C THR A 1102 -16.23 -6.37 -7.94
N VAL A 1103 -16.55 -7.35 -8.78
CA VAL A 1103 -17.91 -7.88 -8.96
C VAL A 1103 -18.12 -9.10 -8.06
N LYS A 1104 -19.35 -9.31 -7.54
CA LYS A 1104 -19.71 -10.52 -6.77
C LYS A 1104 -20.15 -11.65 -7.71
N HIS A 1105 -20.09 -12.90 -7.24
CA HIS A 1105 -20.62 -14.05 -8.01
C HIS A 1105 -22.07 -13.81 -8.45
N TRP A 1106 -22.30 -13.85 -9.76
CA TRP A 1106 -23.60 -13.63 -10.39
C TRP A 1106 -24.17 -14.90 -11.03
N ARG A 1107 -23.30 -15.83 -11.44
CA ARG A 1107 -23.68 -17.17 -11.92
C ARG A 1107 -24.09 -18.07 -10.76
N THR A 1108 -25.06 -18.93 -11.00
CA THR A 1108 -25.50 -19.97 -10.03
C THR A 1108 -25.68 -21.31 -10.76
N PRO A 1109 -25.78 -22.44 -10.04
CA PRO A 1109 -26.01 -23.75 -10.67
C PRO A 1109 -27.27 -23.81 -11.55
N THR A 1110 -28.25 -22.92 -11.32
CA THR A 1110 -29.52 -22.86 -12.06
C THR A 1110 -29.65 -21.63 -12.96
N PHE A 1111 -28.73 -20.66 -12.89
CA PHE A 1111 -28.78 -19.43 -13.67
C PHE A 1111 -27.40 -19.14 -14.26
N CYS A 1112 -27.29 -19.25 -15.59
CA CYS A 1112 -26.06 -19.08 -16.34
C CYS A 1112 -24.86 -19.90 -15.86
N PRO A 1113 -25.01 -21.23 -15.61
CA PRO A 1113 -23.90 -22.05 -15.14
C PRO A 1113 -22.79 -22.11 -16.20
N LEU A 1114 -21.56 -21.83 -15.78
CA LEU A 1114 -20.36 -22.01 -16.60
C LEU A 1114 -19.78 -23.41 -16.34
N LYS A 1115 -19.65 -24.22 -17.39
CA LYS A 1115 -19.09 -25.57 -17.28
C LYS A 1115 -17.58 -25.54 -17.48
N CYS A 1116 -16.85 -25.96 -16.47
CA CYS A 1116 -15.39 -26.06 -16.54
C CYS A 1116 -14.91 -27.43 -17.04
N PRO A 1117 -13.74 -27.49 -17.70
CA PRO A 1117 -13.07 -28.74 -18.04
C PRO A 1117 -12.86 -29.67 -16.82
N ALA A 1118 -12.56 -30.94 -17.09
CA ALA A 1118 -12.25 -31.87 -16.01
C ALA A 1118 -11.06 -31.36 -15.16
N ASN A 1119 -11.17 -31.54 -13.84
CA ASN A 1119 -10.18 -31.10 -12.85
C ASN A 1119 -10.01 -29.57 -12.78
N SER A 1120 -11.10 -28.83 -13.01
CA SER A 1120 -11.16 -27.38 -12.83
C SER A 1120 -12.55 -26.96 -12.34
N HIS A 1121 -12.62 -25.79 -11.70
CA HIS A 1121 -13.84 -25.18 -11.22
C HIS A 1121 -13.97 -23.73 -11.71
N TYR A 1122 -15.19 -23.21 -11.65
CA TYR A 1122 -15.50 -21.84 -12.04
C TYR A 1122 -14.98 -20.86 -11.00
N GLU A 1123 -14.34 -19.79 -11.47
CA GLU A 1123 -13.92 -18.66 -10.66
C GLU A 1123 -14.26 -17.34 -11.38
N ILE A 1124 -14.68 -16.33 -10.62
CA ILE A 1124 -15.04 -15.02 -11.18
C ILE A 1124 -13.81 -14.21 -11.64
N CYS A 1125 -12.64 -14.60 -11.16
CA CYS A 1125 -11.36 -13.93 -11.33
C CYS A 1125 -10.30 -15.02 -11.50
N ALA A 1126 -10.32 -15.70 -12.65
CA ALA A 1126 -9.38 -16.74 -13.01
C ALA A 1126 -8.24 -16.15 -13.86
N GLY A 1127 -7.00 -16.36 -13.46
CA GLY A 1127 -5.82 -16.06 -14.25
C GLY A 1127 -5.26 -17.31 -14.94
N SER A 1128 -4.80 -17.18 -16.18
CA SER A 1128 -4.09 -18.27 -16.88
C SER A 1128 -2.77 -18.68 -16.20
N CYS A 1129 -2.34 -17.87 -15.24
CA CYS A 1129 -1.12 -17.99 -14.47
C CYS A 1129 -1.28 -18.56 -13.06
N ASP A 1130 -2.50 -18.89 -12.64
CA ASP A 1130 -2.72 -19.29 -11.24
C ASP A 1130 -2.21 -20.72 -10.97
N THR A 1131 -2.08 -21.56 -11.99
CA THR A 1131 -1.59 -22.95 -11.87
C THR A 1131 -0.86 -23.50 -13.12
N PRO A 1132 0.05 -22.77 -13.79
CA PRO A 1132 0.69 -23.25 -15.01
C PRO A 1132 1.59 -24.47 -14.74
N CYS A 1133 1.75 -25.33 -15.75
CA CYS A 1133 2.69 -26.45 -15.69
C CYS A 1133 4.13 -26.01 -15.31
N PRO A 1134 4.89 -26.83 -14.55
CA PRO A 1134 6.26 -26.50 -14.17
C PRO A 1134 7.16 -26.15 -15.37
N GLY A 1135 7.86 -25.02 -15.30
CA GLY A 1135 8.70 -24.48 -16.39
C GLY A 1135 7.98 -23.48 -17.30
N LEU A 1136 6.65 -23.40 -17.24
CA LEU A 1136 5.87 -22.40 -17.97
C LEU A 1136 5.88 -21.03 -17.27
N THR A 1137 6.07 -20.99 -15.94
CA THR A 1137 6.27 -19.76 -15.14
C THR A 1137 7.54 -18.97 -15.50
N GLU A 1138 8.56 -19.63 -16.06
CA GLU A 1138 9.79 -18.98 -16.52
C GLU A 1138 9.62 -18.31 -17.91
N ILE A 1139 8.55 -18.67 -18.63
CA ILE A 1139 8.26 -18.23 -20.00
C ILE A 1139 7.09 -17.23 -20.01
N ILE A 1140 6.08 -17.43 -19.16
CA ILE A 1140 4.94 -16.53 -18.99
C ILE A 1140 5.25 -15.56 -17.85
N LYS A 1141 5.47 -14.28 -18.19
CA LYS A 1141 5.45 -13.19 -17.20
C LYS A 1141 4.00 -12.81 -16.92
N CYS A 1142 3.49 -13.36 -15.83
CA CYS A 1142 2.14 -13.18 -15.33
C CYS A 1142 2.04 -11.88 -14.55
N ASN A 1143 1.79 -10.78 -15.24
CA ASN A 1143 1.60 -9.49 -14.58
C ASN A 1143 0.52 -8.67 -15.28
N ILE A 1144 -0.59 -9.35 -15.59
CA ILE A 1144 -1.79 -8.67 -16.04
C ILE A 1144 -2.64 -8.44 -14.79
N GLN A 1145 -2.74 -7.18 -14.36
CA GLN A 1145 -3.57 -6.74 -13.24
C GLN A 1145 -5.09 -6.93 -13.48
N THR A 1146 -5.48 -7.48 -14.62
CA THR A 1146 -6.88 -7.76 -14.97
C THR A 1146 -7.15 -9.25 -14.88
N CYS A 1147 -8.01 -9.65 -13.94
CA CYS A 1147 -8.53 -11.01 -13.91
C CYS A 1147 -9.80 -11.12 -14.78
N PHE A 1148 -10.02 -12.31 -15.32
CA PHE A 1148 -11.14 -12.60 -16.22
C PHE A 1148 -12.03 -13.69 -15.62
N GLU A 1149 -13.33 -13.64 -15.90
CA GLU A 1149 -14.24 -14.74 -15.55
C GLU A 1149 -13.82 -16.03 -16.29
N GLY A 1150 -13.73 -17.16 -15.58
CA GLY A 1150 -13.28 -18.39 -16.23
C GLY A 1150 -13.18 -19.62 -15.34
N CYS A 1151 -12.30 -20.54 -15.73
CA CYS A 1151 -12.07 -21.79 -15.04
C CYS A 1151 -10.64 -21.85 -14.48
N MET A 1152 -10.52 -22.23 -13.22
CA MET A 1152 -9.26 -22.41 -12.51
C MET A 1152 -9.04 -23.90 -12.21
N CYS A 1153 -7.79 -24.38 -12.32
CA CYS A 1153 -7.48 -25.78 -12.05
C CYS A 1153 -7.68 -26.15 -10.58
N ASP A 1154 -8.20 -27.37 -10.34
CA ASP A 1154 -8.33 -27.93 -9.01
C ASP A 1154 -6.96 -28.26 -8.41
N SER A 1155 -6.88 -28.31 -7.07
CA SER A 1155 -5.64 -28.64 -6.37
C SER A 1155 -5.05 -29.99 -6.84
N GLY A 1156 -3.76 -29.98 -7.14
CA GLY A 1156 -3.02 -31.12 -7.72
C GLY A 1156 -3.02 -31.19 -9.25
N PHE A 1157 -3.67 -30.26 -9.94
CA PHE A 1157 -3.70 -30.16 -11.41
C PHE A 1157 -3.15 -28.82 -11.89
N PHE A 1158 -2.53 -28.83 -13.07
CA PHE A 1158 -1.82 -27.72 -13.67
C PHE A 1158 -2.36 -27.42 -15.06
N ASN A 1159 -2.49 -26.14 -15.40
CA ASN A 1159 -2.87 -25.69 -16.71
C ASN A 1159 -1.72 -25.92 -17.70
N ASN A 1160 -1.97 -26.74 -18.73
CA ASN A 1160 -1.01 -27.00 -19.82
C ASN A 1160 -1.22 -26.12 -21.06
N GLY A 1161 -2.12 -25.14 -21.00
CA GLY A 1161 -2.54 -24.29 -22.11
C GLY A 1161 -3.82 -24.74 -22.83
N THR A 1162 -4.34 -25.94 -22.54
CA THR A 1162 -5.60 -26.49 -23.12
C THR A 1162 -6.53 -27.11 -22.09
N GLY A 1163 -6.09 -27.23 -20.84
CA GLY A 1163 -6.86 -27.82 -19.75
C GLY A 1163 -5.97 -28.17 -18.55
N CYS A 1164 -6.60 -28.70 -17.51
CA CYS A 1164 -5.95 -29.03 -16.24
C CYS A 1164 -5.50 -30.50 -16.22
N VAL A 1165 -4.19 -30.71 -16.18
CA VAL A 1165 -3.55 -32.02 -16.21
C VAL A 1165 -2.71 -32.26 -14.96
N LYS A 1166 -2.33 -33.51 -14.70
CA LYS A 1166 -1.40 -33.81 -13.60
C LYS A 1166 0.02 -33.35 -13.95
N ALA A 1167 0.85 -33.12 -12.93
CA ALA A 1167 2.23 -32.66 -13.10
C ALA A 1167 3.08 -33.55 -14.03
N ASP A 1168 2.86 -34.87 -14.00
CA ASP A 1168 3.54 -35.86 -14.85
C ASP A 1168 3.06 -35.88 -16.31
N GLN A 1169 1.98 -35.16 -16.59
CA GLN A 1169 1.38 -35.00 -17.92
C GLN A 1169 1.62 -33.59 -18.50
N CYS A 1170 2.39 -32.76 -17.79
CA CYS A 1170 2.79 -31.46 -18.29
C CYS A 1170 3.71 -31.59 -19.50
N SER A 1171 3.44 -30.77 -20.52
CA SER A 1171 4.27 -30.66 -21.73
C SER A 1171 5.57 -29.92 -21.44
N CYS A 1172 6.61 -30.19 -22.23
CA CYS A 1172 7.87 -29.43 -22.21
C CYS A 1172 7.71 -28.15 -23.04
N TYR A 1173 8.43 -27.09 -22.66
CA TYR A 1173 8.38 -25.80 -23.36
C TYR A 1173 9.79 -25.34 -23.74
N GLU A 1174 9.98 -24.91 -24.98
CA GLU A 1174 11.25 -24.35 -25.47
C GLU A 1174 10.96 -23.28 -26.55
N ASN A 1175 11.54 -22.08 -26.39
CA ASN A 1175 11.37 -20.94 -27.32
C ASN A 1175 9.91 -20.58 -27.66
N GLY A 1176 9.01 -20.63 -26.68
CA GLY A 1176 7.60 -20.31 -26.88
C GLY A 1176 6.80 -21.40 -27.63
N LEU A 1177 7.36 -22.60 -27.79
CA LEU A 1177 6.71 -23.76 -28.40
C LEU A 1177 6.46 -24.85 -27.34
N THR A 1178 5.31 -25.52 -27.47
CA THR A 1178 4.88 -26.62 -26.58
C THR A 1178 5.16 -27.97 -27.22
N TYR A 1179 5.83 -28.86 -26.48
CA TYR A 1179 6.18 -30.22 -26.88
C TYR A 1179 5.54 -31.22 -25.93
N LYS A 1180 4.72 -32.14 -26.47
CA LYS A 1180 4.07 -33.20 -25.67
C LYS A 1180 5.05 -34.26 -25.19
#